data_AF-A0A4U1JGT8-F1
#
_entry.id   AF-A0A4U1JGT8-F1
#
_cell.length_a   1.000
_cell.length_b   1.000
_cell.length_c   1.000
_cell.angle_alpha   90.00
_cell.angle_beta   90.00
_cell.angle_gamma   90.00
#
_symmetry.space_group_name_H-M   'P 1'
#
loop_
_entity.id
_entity.type
_entity.pdbx_description
1 polymer ?
#
loop_
_entity_poly.entity_id
_entity_poly.type
_entity_poly.pdbx_seq_one_letter_code
_entity_poly.pdbx_strand_id
1 'polypeptide(L)'
;MKTSLEPRRGLEASGEQRSVMVRKTIDCTDYVPLGDVDWVEQTERGLLLGVGEEKVRVDVLFPDVLRLKISQAGSFDESPTFAACFEMPAPPPFEVKETPNEILVETARIRLRISKRPFAMDAYREDGSVIFEDYRDDEGHARGYVQLNDAFVVTRRLSPRDSIYGLGEKTGPFDRRGQNYALWNTDILHPDVLRLNHLYEADHTLSGKSTEFDPYYTSIPLFYHCSSAGDAARVAGFFVDNGYKGNFEFSGEQSYRYAFAGGQYTEYVFAGPDLRGALRAYTFVTGRMAAPPIWALGHHQCRYHHYTDEEISAIGRQYRDRGIPCDVLWLDIGYMDGYRVFTWHPTRYPDAPRFLDALKESRFRLVTIVDPGVKVEPGYPVFDEARARNLLCKTESGNLYIGKVWPGRSAFPDFVKPEARAWWASLVAEHVASGVAGIWNDMNEPATGDIEPFAMRFDRDGEDHPHERYHNQFALLMARATAEGLAEARPDHRTFVLSRAGSAGIQRYAAQWLGDNCSNWEHLQMSVPMALAMGISGQPFIGADIPGFVSTPSPELAARWVQCGALTPFCRYHNHWGEPDQYPWSFGPEVEAICRHAIQLRYRLLPYLYSAFFQASASGDPIARPLVYDFQQDPHARETDDAYLLGEALLVAPVCTEGCTERRVYLPEGTWVDWYTEERHAGGQFITAKAPLDRIPLFARGGYIIPSYESAPASTMDHAPERLVLHVFVPDEDGEFVSELHEDDGLTLSFARGAYYRTTFRLTRRGAALSVSAAVTGCGFPEFRRHALRLVFHGFRGKEITLDGRTLRVEDGVVEFENRAENFTLALVLDDARSAAVPRAEQVALHEAL
;
A
#
# COMPACT_ATOMS: atom_id res chain seq x y z
N MET A 1 -55.41 -43.39 -21.88
CA MET A 1 -56.21 -42.18 -21.61
C MET A 1 -55.21 -41.06 -21.36
N LYS A 2 -54.87 -40.17 -22.31
CA LYS A 2 -55.65 -38.97 -22.75
C LYS A 2 -56.26 -38.30 -21.50
N THR A 3 -55.79 -37.15 -21.00
CA THR A 3 -55.72 -35.77 -21.55
C THR A 3 -55.12 -34.90 -20.41
N SER A 4 -54.55 -33.69 -20.52
CA SER A 4 -54.46 -32.63 -21.54
C SER A 4 -53.41 -31.62 -21.09
N LEU A 5 -52.66 -31.07 -22.03
CA LEU A 5 -51.86 -29.85 -21.92
C LEU A 5 -52.76 -28.61 -21.92
N GLU A 6 -52.45 -27.59 -21.11
CA GLU A 6 -52.59 -26.18 -21.47
C GLU A 6 -51.48 -25.31 -20.83
N PRO A 7 -51.06 -24.21 -21.49
CA PRO A 7 -49.81 -23.50 -21.20
C PRO A 7 -50.05 -22.26 -20.32
N ARG A 8 -49.20 -22.03 -19.31
CA ARG A 8 -49.21 -20.76 -18.55
C ARG A 8 -48.14 -19.80 -19.06
N ARG A 9 -48.67 -18.68 -19.52
CA ARG A 9 -48.11 -17.39 -19.91
C ARG A 9 -47.05 -16.83 -18.94
N GLY A 10 -46.06 -16.17 -19.52
CA GLY A 10 -45.46 -14.90 -19.06
C GLY A 10 -44.72 -14.92 -17.73
N LEU A 11 -43.39 -15.09 -17.77
CA LEU A 11 -42.52 -14.47 -16.77
C LEU A 11 -42.33 -13.01 -17.18
N GLU A 12 -43.14 -12.12 -16.62
CA GLU A 12 -42.80 -10.70 -16.50
C GLU A 12 -41.70 -10.58 -15.45
N ALA A 13 -40.64 -9.86 -15.83
CA ALA A 13 -39.53 -9.49 -14.96
C ALA A 13 -40.04 -8.57 -13.84
N SER A 14 -40.18 -9.10 -12.63
CA SER A 14 -40.24 -8.28 -11.42
C SER A 14 -38.81 -7.89 -11.04
N GLY A 15 -38.39 -6.72 -11.50
CA GLY A 15 -37.24 -6.02 -10.93
C GLY A 15 -37.57 -5.59 -9.51
N GLU A 16 -37.37 -6.48 -8.54
CA GLU A 16 -37.16 -6.07 -7.17
C GLU A 16 -35.70 -5.65 -7.03
N GLN A 17 -35.46 -4.34 -7.02
CA GLN A 17 -34.27 -3.78 -6.41
C GLN A 17 -34.22 -4.30 -4.97
N ARG A 18 -33.33 -5.26 -4.69
CA ARG A 18 -32.89 -5.52 -3.32
C ARG A 18 -32.21 -4.25 -2.85
N SER A 19 -32.93 -3.40 -2.12
CA SER A 19 -32.28 -2.40 -1.28
C SER A 19 -31.53 -3.18 -0.20
N VAL A 20 -30.21 -3.26 -0.34
CA VAL A 20 -29.36 -3.66 0.77
C VAL A 20 -29.52 -2.54 1.79
N MET A 21 -30.32 -2.80 2.84
CA MET A 21 -30.47 -1.88 3.95
C MET A 21 -29.13 -1.85 4.67
N VAL A 22 -28.27 -0.88 4.32
CA VAL A 22 -26.98 -0.71 4.99
C VAL A 22 -27.28 -0.44 6.47
N ARG A 23 -26.89 -1.39 7.33
CA ARG A 23 -27.20 -1.37 8.76
C ARG A 23 -26.51 -0.18 9.39
N LYS A 24 -27.25 0.70 10.09
CA LYS A 24 -26.63 1.68 10.99
C LYS A 24 -25.93 0.90 12.12
N THR A 25 -24.62 1.11 12.25
CA THR A 25 -23.70 0.49 13.19
C THR A 25 -23.36 1.38 14.39
N ILE A 26 -23.42 2.70 14.26
CA ILE A 26 -23.12 3.68 15.31
C ILE A 26 -24.44 4.27 15.85
N ASP A 27 -24.83 3.82 17.03
CA ASP A 27 -25.94 4.39 17.79
C ASP A 27 -25.43 5.47 18.75
N CYS A 28 -25.99 6.68 18.63
CA CYS A 28 -25.62 7.84 19.45
C CYS A 28 -26.70 8.21 20.48
N THR A 29 -27.73 7.38 20.69
CA THR A 29 -28.91 7.72 21.51
C THR A 29 -28.53 8.16 22.94
N ASP A 30 -27.54 7.51 23.54
CA ASP A 30 -27.09 7.79 24.91
C ASP A 30 -25.80 8.64 24.98
N TYR A 31 -25.28 9.11 23.84
CA TYR A 31 -24.07 9.94 23.80
C TYR A 31 -24.41 11.41 24.06
N VAL A 32 -23.54 12.12 24.77
CA VAL A 32 -23.72 13.53 25.14
C VAL A 32 -22.67 14.43 24.50
N PRO A 33 -23.01 15.66 24.08
CA PRO A 33 -22.02 16.65 23.64
C PRO A 33 -21.21 17.19 24.83
N LEU A 34 -20.05 17.80 24.55
CA LEU A 34 -19.18 18.39 25.59
C LEU A 34 -19.77 19.60 26.31
N GLY A 35 -20.67 20.36 25.64
CA GLY A 35 -21.28 21.57 26.18
C GLY A 35 -20.73 22.86 25.57
N ASP A 36 -20.55 23.88 26.41
CA ASP A 36 -20.09 25.22 26.03
C ASP A 36 -18.59 25.39 26.29
N VAL A 37 -17.95 26.33 25.60
CA VAL A 37 -16.57 26.75 25.89
C VAL A 37 -16.54 27.63 27.15
N ASP A 38 -15.79 27.22 28.16
CA ASP A 38 -15.66 27.89 29.45
C ASP A 38 -14.54 28.95 29.46
N TRP A 39 -13.39 28.61 28.88
CA TRP A 39 -12.22 29.47 28.82
C TRP A 39 -11.38 29.19 27.58
N VAL A 40 -10.57 30.18 27.21
CA VAL A 40 -9.71 30.17 26.02
C VAL A 40 -8.31 30.63 26.42
N GLU A 41 -7.30 29.90 25.98
CA GLU A 41 -5.88 30.24 26.13
C GLU A 41 -5.18 30.08 24.78
N GLN A 42 -4.58 31.15 24.28
CA GLN A 42 -3.70 31.06 23.12
C GLN A 42 -2.38 30.41 23.52
N THR A 43 -1.97 29.37 22.79
CA THR A 43 -0.67 28.72 22.98
C THR A 43 0.35 29.25 21.97
N GLU A 44 1.61 28.89 22.12
CA GLU A 44 2.67 29.23 21.16
C GLU A 44 2.35 28.78 19.72
N ARG A 45 1.52 27.74 19.57
CA ARG A 45 1.28 27.03 18.30
C ARG A 45 -0.19 26.85 17.94
N GLY A 46 -1.10 27.51 18.65
CA GLY A 46 -2.53 27.44 18.38
C GLY A 46 -3.35 27.85 19.60
N LEU A 47 -4.16 26.93 20.10
CA LEU A 47 -5.19 27.23 21.10
C LEU A 47 -5.39 26.07 22.08
N LEU A 48 -5.71 26.41 23.32
CA LEU A 48 -6.21 25.50 24.34
C LEU A 48 -7.53 26.05 24.89
N LEU A 49 -8.53 25.19 25.02
CA LEU A 49 -9.88 25.52 25.45
C LEU A 49 -10.30 24.62 26.61
N GLY A 50 -11.08 25.15 27.54
CA GLY A 50 -11.92 24.34 28.43
C GLY A 50 -13.31 24.20 27.87
N VAL A 51 -13.83 22.98 27.80
CA VAL A 51 -15.18 22.68 27.32
C VAL A 51 -15.80 21.64 28.25
N GLY A 52 -16.57 22.11 29.24
CA GLY A 52 -17.11 21.25 30.30
C GLY A 52 -15.99 20.67 31.16
N GLU A 53 -15.94 19.35 31.27
CA GLU A 53 -14.89 18.64 32.02
C GLU A 53 -13.63 18.39 31.18
N GLU A 54 -13.70 18.61 29.87
CA GLU A 54 -12.60 18.33 28.95
C GLU A 54 -11.85 19.59 28.50
N LYS A 55 -10.68 19.35 27.93
CA LYS A 55 -9.84 20.35 27.26
C LYS A 55 -9.75 20.03 25.77
N VAL A 56 -9.85 21.06 24.95
CA VAL A 56 -9.64 20.95 23.51
C VAL A 56 -8.35 21.68 23.14
N ARG A 57 -7.43 20.99 22.48
CA ARG A 57 -6.19 21.58 21.97
C ARG A 57 -6.21 21.60 20.44
N VAL A 58 -6.01 22.79 19.88
CA VAL A 58 -5.78 23.01 18.45
C VAL A 58 -4.32 23.34 18.24
N ASP A 59 -3.68 22.48 17.48
CA ASP A 59 -2.26 22.52 17.20
C ASP A 59 -2.04 22.85 15.71
N VAL A 60 -1.49 24.02 15.37
CA VAL A 60 -1.12 24.37 13.98
C VAL A 60 0.26 23.81 13.66
N LEU A 61 0.34 22.72 12.89
CA LEU A 61 1.61 22.05 12.56
C LEU A 61 2.27 22.66 11.33
N PHE A 62 1.46 22.90 10.30
CA PHE A 62 1.84 23.56 9.06
C PHE A 62 0.70 24.50 8.65
N PRO A 63 0.91 25.40 7.67
CA PRO A 63 -0.17 26.26 7.19
C PRO A 63 -1.43 25.46 6.80
N ASP A 64 -1.28 24.25 6.28
CA ASP A 64 -2.33 23.36 5.79
C ASP A 64 -2.52 22.08 6.64
N VAL A 65 -1.94 22.00 7.85
CA VAL A 65 -2.08 20.85 8.74
C VAL A 65 -2.39 21.27 10.16
N LEU A 66 -3.52 20.78 10.70
CA LEU A 66 -3.90 20.92 12.10
C LEU A 66 -3.81 19.58 12.82
N ARG A 67 -3.52 19.61 14.11
CA ARG A 67 -3.78 18.51 15.04
C ARG A 67 -4.84 18.96 16.05
N LEU A 68 -5.92 18.20 16.15
CA LEU A 68 -7.03 18.45 17.05
C LEU A 68 -7.00 17.39 18.14
N LYS A 69 -7.04 17.79 19.41
CA LYS A 69 -7.12 16.87 20.55
C LYS A 69 -8.27 17.26 21.46
N ILE A 70 -9.03 16.28 21.92
CA ILE A 70 -9.98 16.44 23.02
C ILE A 70 -9.53 15.48 24.10
N SER A 71 -9.23 15.99 25.30
CA SER A 71 -8.75 15.18 26.43
C SER A 71 -9.76 14.13 26.88
N GLN A 72 -9.33 13.25 27.77
CA GLN A 72 -10.22 12.45 28.60
C GLN A 72 -9.98 12.81 30.06
N ALA A 73 -11.06 13.10 30.80
CA ALA A 73 -11.03 13.60 32.17
C ALA A 73 -10.08 14.80 32.36
N GLY A 74 -9.99 15.68 31.36
CA GLY A 74 -9.15 16.88 31.38
C GLY A 74 -7.64 16.65 31.24
N SER A 75 -7.22 15.41 30.94
CA SER A 75 -5.81 15.01 30.73
C SER A 75 -5.53 14.59 29.28
N PHE A 76 -4.38 15.00 28.74
CA PHE A 76 -3.99 14.62 27.39
C PHE A 76 -3.10 13.36 27.38
N ASP A 77 -3.45 12.38 26.57
CA ASP A 77 -2.51 11.38 26.06
C ASP A 77 -1.68 12.03 24.93
N GLU A 78 -0.38 12.19 25.17
CA GLU A 78 0.54 12.79 24.20
C GLU A 78 1.11 11.78 23.19
N SER A 79 0.89 10.49 23.38
CA SER A 79 1.35 9.43 22.49
C SER A 79 0.32 8.31 22.42
N PRO A 80 -0.87 8.59 21.86
CA PRO A 80 -2.00 7.65 21.86
C PRO A 80 -1.68 6.36 21.08
N THR A 81 -0.80 6.44 20.07
CA THR A 81 -0.32 5.30 19.30
C THR A 81 1.18 5.41 18.98
N PHE A 82 1.74 4.36 18.35
CA PHE A 82 3.10 4.35 17.78
C PHE A 82 3.17 4.78 16.30
N ALA A 83 2.09 5.34 15.75
CA ALA A 83 2.00 5.73 14.34
C ALA A 83 2.76 7.04 14.06
N ALA A 84 2.52 8.09 14.85
CA ALA A 84 3.20 9.38 14.67
C ALA A 84 4.69 9.28 15.07
N CYS A 85 5.59 9.75 14.20
CA CYS A 85 7.05 9.63 14.41
C CYS A 85 7.84 10.86 13.92
N PHE A 86 7.22 12.03 13.92
CA PHE A 86 7.83 13.28 13.46
C PHE A 86 8.34 14.12 14.63
N GLU A 87 9.33 14.97 14.35
CA GLU A 87 9.74 16.03 15.27
C GLU A 87 8.79 17.23 15.14
N MET A 88 8.37 17.79 16.26
CA MET A 88 7.46 18.93 16.26
C MET A 88 8.07 20.11 15.48
N PRO A 89 7.46 20.55 14.37
CA PRO A 89 7.99 21.68 13.60
C PRO A 89 7.82 22.98 14.37
N ALA A 90 8.63 23.99 14.02
CA ALA A 90 8.40 25.35 14.46
C ALA A 90 7.01 25.81 14.00
N PRO A 91 6.24 26.52 14.85
CA PRO A 91 4.89 26.94 14.48
C PRO A 91 4.95 27.90 13.27
N PRO A 92 4.12 27.69 12.23
CA PRO A 92 4.00 28.65 11.15
C PRO A 92 3.28 29.93 11.63
N PRO A 93 3.26 31.01 10.85
CA PRO A 93 2.40 32.16 11.16
C PRO A 93 0.92 31.76 11.23
N PHE A 94 0.25 32.14 12.31
CA PHE A 94 -1.20 32.00 12.49
C PHE A 94 -1.74 33.16 13.34
N GLU A 95 -3.04 33.43 13.24
CA GLU A 95 -3.76 34.40 14.05
C GLU A 95 -4.90 33.71 14.82
N VAL A 96 -5.13 34.15 16.05
CA VAL A 96 -6.31 33.78 16.83
C VAL A 96 -7.16 35.02 17.04
N LYS A 97 -8.43 34.98 16.61
CA LYS A 97 -9.41 36.04 16.83
C LYS A 97 -10.57 35.49 17.64
N GLU A 98 -10.86 36.14 18.76
CA GLU A 98 -11.92 35.72 19.67
C GLU A 98 -13.06 36.76 19.67
N THR A 99 -14.29 36.28 19.57
CA THR A 99 -15.52 37.06 19.78
C THR A 99 -16.34 36.45 20.93
N PRO A 100 -17.45 37.07 21.35
CA PRO A 100 -18.34 36.48 22.35
C PRO A 100 -18.90 35.09 21.97
N ASN A 101 -19.08 34.81 20.67
CA ASN A 101 -19.77 33.60 20.19
C ASN A 101 -18.83 32.59 19.51
N GLU A 102 -17.68 33.02 19.03
CA GLU A 102 -16.79 32.20 18.21
C GLU A 102 -15.32 32.52 18.43
N ILE A 103 -14.46 31.57 18.05
CA ILE A 103 -13.00 31.71 17.99
C ILE A 103 -12.58 31.32 16.58
N LEU A 104 -11.69 32.11 15.98
CA LEU A 104 -11.15 31.87 14.66
C LEU A 104 -9.65 31.63 14.78
N VAL A 105 -9.18 30.48 14.30
CA VAL A 105 -7.75 30.20 14.11
C VAL A 105 -7.47 30.25 12.61
N GLU A 106 -6.69 31.23 12.18
CA GLU A 106 -6.37 31.45 10.76
C GLU A 106 -4.90 31.22 10.49
N THR A 107 -4.60 30.45 9.47
CA THR A 107 -3.27 30.32 8.87
C THR A 107 -3.31 30.88 7.44
N ALA A 108 -2.21 30.79 6.71
CA ALA A 108 -2.21 31.11 5.28
C ALA A 108 -3.07 30.17 4.42
N ARG A 109 -3.58 29.04 4.95
CA ARG A 109 -4.32 28.02 4.16
C ARG A 109 -5.59 27.52 4.81
N ILE A 110 -5.76 27.70 6.12
CA ILE A 110 -6.87 27.18 6.91
C ILE A 110 -7.52 28.31 7.70
N ARG A 111 -8.84 28.29 7.75
CA ARG A 111 -9.68 29.03 8.69
C ARG A 111 -10.49 28.03 9.50
N LEU A 112 -10.08 27.78 10.74
CA LEU A 112 -10.84 26.99 11.70
C LEU A 112 -11.73 27.92 12.55
N ARG A 113 -13.04 27.73 12.45
CA ARG A 113 -14.04 28.41 13.27
C ARG A 113 -14.51 27.47 14.38
N ILE A 114 -14.41 27.93 15.61
CA ILE A 114 -14.89 27.24 16.80
C ILE A 114 -16.09 28.01 17.35
N SER A 115 -17.27 27.41 17.33
CA SER A 115 -18.47 27.94 18.00
C SER A 115 -18.31 27.73 19.52
N LYS A 116 -18.71 28.70 20.35
CA LYS A 116 -18.60 28.59 21.81
C LYS A 116 -19.84 27.99 22.47
N ARG A 117 -21.03 28.21 21.91
CA ARG A 117 -22.32 27.89 22.53
C ARG A 117 -23.35 27.40 21.50
N PRO A 118 -23.55 26.09 21.35
CA PRO A 118 -22.71 25.01 21.87
C PRO A 118 -21.36 24.92 21.14
N PHE A 119 -20.40 24.22 21.74
CA PHE A 119 -19.12 23.90 21.11
C PHE A 119 -19.29 23.17 19.78
N ALA A 120 -18.61 23.64 18.73
CA ALA A 120 -18.54 23.00 17.41
C ALA A 120 -17.32 23.51 16.64
N MET A 121 -16.79 22.70 15.72
CA MET A 121 -15.66 23.06 14.86
C MET A 121 -16.05 22.98 13.38
N ASP A 122 -15.78 24.04 12.63
CA ASP A 122 -15.91 24.08 11.18
C ASP A 122 -14.60 24.59 10.58
N ALA A 123 -14.03 23.87 9.61
CA ALA A 123 -12.78 24.24 8.98
C ALA A 123 -12.97 24.49 7.47
N TYR A 124 -12.42 25.59 7.00
CA TYR A 124 -12.45 26.02 5.61
C TYR A 124 -11.03 26.28 5.12
N ARG A 125 -10.81 26.15 3.81
CA ARG A 125 -9.60 26.66 3.16
C ARG A 125 -9.69 28.18 3.04
N GLU A 126 -8.57 28.82 2.70
CA GLU A 126 -8.50 30.27 2.44
C GLU A 126 -9.54 30.73 1.40
N ASP A 127 -9.79 29.92 0.36
CA ASP A 127 -10.76 30.21 -0.71
C ASP A 127 -12.23 30.01 -0.27
N GLY A 128 -12.48 29.63 0.98
CA GLY A 128 -13.80 29.37 1.54
C GLY A 128 -14.34 27.96 1.26
N SER A 129 -13.61 27.12 0.51
CA SER A 129 -14.01 25.73 0.31
C SER A 129 -13.92 24.93 1.61
N VAL A 130 -14.87 24.02 1.81
CA VAL A 130 -14.99 23.22 3.05
C VAL A 130 -13.83 22.22 3.17
N ILE A 131 -13.22 22.16 4.35
CA ILE A 131 -12.36 21.06 4.79
C ILE A 131 -13.23 20.05 5.55
N PHE A 132 -13.91 20.52 6.60
CA PHE A 132 -14.98 19.79 7.28
C PHE A 132 -15.94 20.76 7.97
N GLU A 133 -17.18 20.32 8.18
CA GLU A 133 -18.16 21.02 9.03
C GLU A 133 -18.75 20.02 10.01
N ASP A 134 -18.80 20.38 11.28
CA ASP A 134 -19.46 19.56 12.29
C ASP A 134 -20.97 19.47 12.00
N TYR A 135 -21.54 18.29 12.23
CA TYR A 135 -22.97 18.10 12.07
C TYR A 135 -23.77 18.84 13.15
N ARG A 136 -24.91 19.39 12.73
CA ARG A 136 -25.91 20.01 13.60
C ARG A 136 -27.25 19.31 13.36
N ASP A 137 -27.99 19.04 14.43
CA ASP A 137 -29.33 18.46 14.31
C ASP A 137 -30.35 19.48 13.77
N ASP A 138 -31.58 19.03 13.53
CA ASP A 138 -32.65 19.86 12.94
C ASP A 138 -33.03 21.08 13.81
N GLU A 139 -32.69 21.03 15.11
CA GLU A 139 -32.87 22.12 16.07
C GLU A 139 -31.65 23.07 16.12
N GLY A 140 -30.63 22.80 15.31
CA GLY A 140 -29.39 23.59 15.22
C GLY A 140 -28.35 23.27 16.29
N HIS A 141 -28.59 22.27 17.14
CA HIS A 141 -27.64 21.89 18.18
C HIS A 141 -26.43 21.17 17.57
N ALA A 142 -25.23 21.54 18.03
CA ALA A 142 -24.02 20.86 17.60
C ALA A 142 -24.01 19.41 18.10
N ARG A 143 -23.73 18.49 17.17
CA ARG A 143 -23.56 17.05 17.38
C ARG A 143 -22.29 16.55 16.67
N GLY A 144 -21.34 17.47 16.45
CA GLY A 144 -20.07 17.20 15.78
C GLY A 144 -19.20 16.21 16.54
N TYR A 145 -19.12 16.37 17.87
CA TYR A 145 -18.46 15.45 18.78
C TYR A 145 -19.41 15.11 19.93
N VAL A 146 -19.61 13.81 20.19
CA VAL A 146 -20.37 13.31 21.33
C VAL A 146 -19.63 12.16 21.99
N GLN A 147 -19.81 11.98 23.29
CA GLN A 147 -19.10 10.96 24.07
C GLN A 147 -20.03 10.16 24.98
N LEU A 148 -19.61 8.93 25.30
CA LEU A 148 -20.25 8.04 26.24
C LEU A 148 -19.16 7.23 26.96
N ASN A 149 -18.97 7.49 28.26
CA ASN A 149 -17.83 6.96 29.02
C ASN A 149 -16.52 7.29 28.28
N ASP A 150 -15.72 6.29 27.94
CA ASP A 150 -14.44 6.45 27.22
C ASP A 150 -14.58 6.46 25.69
N ALA A 151 -15.78 6.16 25.17
CA ALA A 151 -16.04 6.12 23.72
C ALA A 151 -16.45 7.50 23.20
N PHE A 152 -16.14 7.77 21.94
CA PHE A 152 -16.56 9.00 21.27
C PHE A 152 -17.03 8.74 19.84
N VAL A 153 -17.86 9.65 19.34
CA VAL A 153 -18.32 9.70 17.94
C VAL A 153 -18.07 11.10 17.40
N VAL A 154 -17.50 11.17 16.19
CA VAL A 154 -17.45 12.38 15.38
C VAL A 154 -18.43 12.27 14.23
N THR A 155 -19.25 13.29 14.02
CA THR A 155 -20.20 13.39 12.91
C THR A 155 -19.94 14.67 12.13
N ARG A 156 -19.64 14.52 10.84
CA ARG A 156 -19.37 15.65 9.94
C ARG A 156 -20.28 15.65 8.74
N ARG A 157 -20.56 16.83 8.20
CA ARG A 157 -21.43 17.01 7.04
C ARG A 157 -20.81 16.39 5.79
N LEU A 158 -21.69 15.86 4.94
CA LEU A 158 -21.34 15.20 3.69
C LEU A 158 -22.40 15.51 2.64
N SER A 159 -22.01 15.72 1.38
CA SER A 159 -22.96 15.84 0.27
C SER A 159 -23.20 14.48 -0.41
N PRO A 160 -24.37 14.25 -1.04
CA PRO A 160 -24.62 13.06 -1.87
C PRO A 160 -23.65 12.89 -3.05
N ARG A 161 -22.96 13.95 -3.49
CA ARG A 161 -21.99 13.91 -4.61
C ARG A 161 -20.53 13.81 -4.18
N ASP A 162 -20.28 13.74 -2.88
CA ASP A 162 -18.94 13.64 -2.35
C ASP A 162 -18.49 12.18 -2.34
N SER A 163 -17.19 11.98 -2.51
CA SER A 163 -16.53 10.68 -2.45
C SER A 163 -15.70 10.56 -1.17
N ILE A 164 -15.55 9.33 -0.68
CA ILE A 164 -14.70 9.02 0.48
C ILE A 164 -13.67 7.98 0.06
N TYR A 165 -12.39 8.18 0.39
CA TYR A 165 -11.31 7.25 0.03
C TYR A 165 -10.45 6.89 1.24
N GLY A 166 -9.61 5.86 1.13
CA GLY A 166 -8.63 5.45 2.16
C GLY A 166 -9.08 4.23 2.97
N LEU A 167 -8.82 4.27 4.28
CA LEU A 167 -8.98 3.21 5.29
C LEU A 167 -8.10 1.97 5.12
N GLY A 168 -7.15 1.99 4.20
CA GLY A 168 -6.22 0.90 3.95
C GLY A 168 -6.92 -0.32 3.35
N GLU A 169 -6.71 -1.46 3.99
CA GLU A 169 -7.08 -2.78 3.48
C GLU A 169 -8.57 -3.05 3.73
N LYS A 170 -9.40 -2.70 2.75
CA LYS A 170 -10.85 -2.84 2.80
C LYS A 170 -11.40 -3.41 1.50
N THR A 171 -12.31 -4.38 1.62
CA THR A 171 -13.06 -4.96 0.52
C THR A 171 -14.12 -3.98 -0.03
N GLY A 172 -14.87 -4.39 -1.05
CA GLY A 172 -15.85 -3.53 -1.71
C GLY A 172 -15.23 -2.43 -2.60
N PRO A 173 -16.03 -1.42 -3.00
CA PRO A 173 -15.62 -0.41 -3.97
C PRO A 173 -14.51 0.51 -3.44
N PHE A 174 -13.70 1.07 -4.35
CA PHE A 174 -12.63 2.01 -4.00
C PHE A 174 -13.15 3.34 -3.41
N ASP A 175 -14.23 3.89 -3.97
CA ASP A 175 -15.01 4.94 -3.31
C ASP A 175 -15.83 4.32 -2.18
N ARG A 176 -15.47 4.68 -0.96
CA ARG A 176 -16.02 4.19 0.30
C ARG A 176 -17.38 4.81 0.62
N ARG A 177 -17.84 5.79 -0.18
CA ARG A 177 -19.18 6.39 -0.05
C ARG A 177 -20.26 5.31 -0.09
N GLY A 178 -21.21 5.38 0.84
CA GLY A 178 -22.32 4.42 0.90
C GLY A 178 -22.02 3.16 1.73
N GLN A 179 -20.78 2.96 2.17
CA GLN A 179 -20.34 1.76 2.89
C GLN A 179 -20.04 2.06 4.37
N ASN A 180 -19.98 1.01 5.18
CA ASN A 180 -19.56 1.06 6.58
C ASN A 180 -18.38 0.13 6.80
N TYR A 181 -17.46 0.50 7.69
CA TYR A 181 -16.23 -0.24 7.95
C TYR A 181 -15.88 -0.28 9.43
N ALA A 182 -15.26 -1.36 9.87
CA ALA A 182 -14.67 -1.52 11.18
C ALA A 182 -13.12 -1.57 11.08
N LEU A 183 -12.44 -1.05 12.09
CA LEU A 183 -10.98 -1.11 12.25
C LEU A 183 -10.63 -2.04 13.40
N TRP A 184 -10.36 -3.28 13.05
CA TRP A 184 -9.90 -4.33 13.95
C TRP A 184 -9.17 -5.40 13.13
N ASN A 185 -7.86 -5.54 13.31
CA ASN A 185 -7.06 -6.49 12.55
C ASN A 185 -7.59 -7.93 12.75
N THR A 186 -7.96 -8.60 11.66
CA THR A 186 -8.78 -9.82 11.73
C THR A 186 -8.23 -10.91 10.81
N ASP A 187 -8.01 -12.10 11.37
CA ASP A 187 -7.70 -13.32 10.60
C ASP A 187 -8.99 -13.87 9.96
N ILE A 188 -9.26 -13.40 8.74
CA ILE A 188 -10.54 -13.60 8.05
C ILE A 188 -10.84 -15.05 7.66
N LEU A 189 -9.87 -15.96 7.70
CA LEU A 189 -10.11 -17.38 7.43
C LEU A 189 -10.55 -18.18 8.66
N HIS A 190 -10.40 -17.62 9.86
CA HIS A 190 -10.86 -18.32 11.06
C HIS A 190 -12.41 -18.31 11.14
N PRO A 191 -13.09 -19.47 11.22
CA PRO A 191 -14.55 -19.54 11.08
C PRO A 191 -15.33 -18.80 12.17
N ASP A 192 -14.76 -18.72 13.38
CA ASP A 192 -15.36 -18.02 14.52
C ASP A 192 -14.80 -16.60 14.72
N VAL A 193 -14.06 -16.04 13.75
CA VAL A 193 -13.24 -14.84 13.98
C VAL A 193 -14.04 -13.65 14.50
N LEU A 194 -15.24 -13.40 13.96
CA LEU A 194 -16.09 -12.30 14.39
C LEU A 194 -16.57 -12.45 15.82
N ARG A 195 -16.91 -13.69 16.23
CA ARG A 195 -17.34 -13.98 17.60
C ARG A 195 -16.18 -13.78 18.58
N LEU A 196 -15.02 -14.35 18.26
CA LEU A 196 -13.83 -14.31 19.11
C LEU A 196 -13.28 -12.89 19.30
N ASN A 197 -13.54 -11.99 18.35
CA ASN A 197 -13.10 -10.60 18.38
C ASN A 197 -14.21 -9.60 18.77
N HIS A 198 -15.36 -10.07 19.23
CA HIS A 198 -16.48 -9.21 19.63
C HIS A 198 -16.87 -8.19 18.54
N LEU A 199 -16.90 -8.62 17.28
CA LEU A 199 -17.22 -7.82 16.10
C LEU A 199 -18.71 -7.92 15.75
N TYR A 200 -19.57 -7.47 16.65
CA TYR A 200 -21.03 -7.55 16.51
C TYR A 200 -21.61 -6.59 15.46
N GLU A 201 -20.83 -5.57 15.10
CA GLU A 201 -21.13 -4.60 14.05
C GLU A 201 -20.94 -5.17 12.63
N ALA A 202 -20.11 -6.20 12.47
CA ALA A 202 -19.81 -6.80 11.19
C ALA A 202 -21.00 -7.64 10.66
N ASP A 203 -21.04 -7.86 9.35
CA ASP A 203 -22.05 -8.73 8.76
C ASP A 203 -21.67 -10.21 8.95
N HIS A 204 -22.24 -10.81 9.99
CA HIS A 204 -22.06 -12.23 10.32
C HIS A 204 -22.66 -13.21 9.29
N THR A 205 -23.38 -12.72 8.27
CA THR A 205 -23.85 -13.57 7.16
C THR A 205 -22.78 -13.76 6.10
N LEU A 206 -21.75 -12.92 6.10
CA LEU A 206 -20.64 -13.00 5.17
C LEU A 206 -19.52 -13.87 5.74
N SER A 207 -18.97 -14.74 4.91
CA SER A 207 -17.69 -15.40 5.20
C SER A 207 -16.53 -14.44 4.92
N GLY A 208 -15.37 -14.62 5.57
CA GLY A 208 -14.15 -13.87 5.22
C GLY A 208 -13.69 -14.03 3.76
N LYS A 209 -14.20 -15.03 3.05
CA LYS A 209 -13.97 -15.20 1.60
C LYS A 209 -14.83 -14.29 0.71
N SER A 210 -15.81 -13.59 1.28
CA SER A 210 -16.67 -12.66 0.53
C SER A 210 -15.89 -11.40 0.15
N THR A 211 -16.13 -10.88 -1.05
CA THR A 211 -15.57 -9.60 -1.51
C THR A 211 -16.26 -8.37 -0.92
N GLU A 212 -17.20 -8.59 0.00
CA GLU A 212 -17.91 -7.56 0.77
C GLU A 212 -17.63 -7.68 2.28
N PHE A 213 -16.78 -8.63 2.71
CA PHE A 213 -16.48 -8.85 4.12
C PHE A 213 -15.54 -7.77 4.67
N ASP A 214 -15.85 -7.26 5.87
CA ASP A 214 -15.03 -6.34 6.64
C ASP A 214 -15.26 -6.61 8.14
N PRO A 215 -14.26 -6.51 9.03
CA PRO A 215 -12.87 -6.03 8.85
C PRO A 215 -11.89 -7.05 8.21
N TYR A 216 -10.65 -6.61 7.95
CA TYR A 216 -9.59 -7.40 7.31
C TYR A 216 -8.28 -7.33 8.12
N TYR A 217 -7.12 -7.68 7.55
CA TYR A 217 -5.87 -7.84 8.31
C TYR A 217 -5.25 -6.52 8.81
N THR A 218 -5.47 -5.39 8.12
CA THR A 218 -4.81 -4.10 8.41
C THR A 218 -5.80 -2.99 8.77
N SER A 219 -5.47 -2.18 9.79
CA SER A 219 -6.28 -1.06 10.26
C SER A 219 -5.54 0.28 10.19
N ILE A 220 -5.83 1.08 9.17
CA ILE A 220 -5.26 2.43 9.00
C ILE A 220 -6.38 3.47 9.08
N PRO A 221 -6.52 4.20 10.20
CA PRO A 221 -7.58 5.23 10.39
C PRO A 221 -7.28 6.53 9.65
N LEU A 222 -6.93 6.45 8.36
CA LEU A 222 -6.77 7.57 7.44
C LEU A 222 -7.83 7.49 6.35
N PHE A 223 -8.66 8.52 6.23
CA PHE A 223 -9.61 8.65 5.13
C PHE A 223 -9.55 10.04 4.52
N TYR A 224 -10.10 10.17 3.32
CA TYR A 224 -10.16 11.42 2.57
C TYR A 224 -11.59 11.76 2.23
N HIS A 225 -11.96 13.01 2.41
CA HIS A 225 -13.23 13.56 1.92
C HIS A 225 -12.96 14.37 0.66
N CYS A 226 -13.44 13.88 -0.48
CA CYS A 226 -13.41 14.60 -1.73
C CYS A 226 -14.73 15.31 -1.95
N SER A 227 -14.75 16.63 -1.74
CA SER A 227 -15.89 17.46 -2.05
C SER A 227 -15.97 17.72 -3.55
N SER A 228 -17.12 17.42 -4.13
CA SER A 228 -17.47 17.75 -5.52
C SER A 228 -18.30 19.04 -5.61
N ALA A 229 -18.37 19.82 -4.53
CA ALA A 229 -19.10 21.08 -4.52
C ALA A 229 -18.31 22.18 -5.23
N GLY A 230 -18.97 22.94 -6.11
CA GLY A 230 -18.36 24.04 -6.86
C GLY A 230 -17.71 23.62 -8.18
N ASP A 231 -16.78 24.44 -8.66
CA ASP A 231 -16.21 24.32 -10.02
C ASP A 231 -15.09 23.28 -10.13
N ALA A 232 -14.53 22.81 -9.01
CA ALA A 232 -13.40 21.88 -8.99
C ALA A 232 -13.39 21.02 -7.72
N ALA A 233 -13.01 19.76 -7.85
CA ALA A 233 -12.91 18.82 -6.74
C ALA A 233 -11.83 19.25 -5.74
N ARG A 234 -12.14 19.12 -4.44
CA ARG A 234 -11.25 19.47 -3.32
C ARG A 234 -11.18 18.31 -2.33
N VAL A 235 -9.98 17.91 -1.96
CA VAL A 235 -9.72 16.78 -1.06
C VAL A 235 -9.17 17.29 0.27
N ALA A 236 -9.69 16.79 1.37
CA ALA A 236 -9.09 16.88 2.71
C ALA A 236 -8.84 15.47 3.25
N GLY A 237 -7.75 15.29 3.99
CA GLY A 237 -7.40 14.03 4.65
C GLY A 237 -7.56 14.11 6.16
N PHE A 238 -7.91 12.99 6.79
CA PHE A 238 -8.18 12.88 8.22
C PHE A 238 -7.54 11.62 8.77
N PHE A 239 -6.51 11.78 9.59
CA PHE A 239 -5.89 10.67 10.31
C PHE A 239 -6.27 10.74 11.78
N VAL A 240 -7.01 9.74 12.25
CA VAL A 240 -7.38 9.61 13.67
C VAL A 240 -6.36 8.72 14.37
N ASP A 241 -5.49 9.32 15.17
CA ASP A 241 -4.39 8.67 15.86
C ASP A 241 -4.90 7.93 17.12
N ASN A 242 -5.57 6.79 16.90
CA ASN A 242 -6.19 5.99 17.94
C ASN A 242 -6.04 4.48 17.64
N GLY A 243 -5.66 3.70 18.66
CA GLY A 243 -5.38 2.26 18.55
C GLY A 243 -6.57 1.34 18.86
N TYR A 244 -7.66 1.87 19.40
CA TYR A 244 -8.86 1.11 19.77
C TYR A 244 -9.67 0.68 18.56
N LYS A 245 -10.65 -0.20 18.80
CA LYS A 245 -11.65 -0.59 17.79
C LYS A 245 -12.37 0.66 17.28
N GLY A 246 -12.26 0.90 15.97
CA GLY A 246 -12.89 2.01 15.27
C GLY A 246 -14.03 1.55 14.37
N ASN A 247 -15.04 2.39 14.18
CA ASN A 247 -16.16 2.17 13.26
C ASN A 247 -16.37 3.41 12.40
N PHE A 248 -16.60 3.24 11.11
CA PHE A 248 -16.77 4.31 10.12
C PHE A 248 -18.05 4.08 9.34
N GLU A 249 -18.91 5.10 9.30
CA GLU A 249 -20.16 5.10 8.56
C GLU A 249 -20.16 6.18 7.48
N PHE A 250 -20.03 5.76 6.22
CA PHE A 250 -20.09 6.63 5.06
C PHE A 250 -21.40 6.47 4.28
N SER A 251 -22.37 5.73 4.85
CA SER A 251 -23.70 5.46 4.29
C SER A 251 -24.73 6.58 4.52
N GLY A 252 -24.46 7.54 5.41
CA GLY A 252 -25.41 8.62 5.73
C GLY A 252 -25.62 9.62 4.58
N GLU A 253 -26.84 10.05 4.32
CA GLU A 253 -27.14 10.93 3.17
C GLU A 253 -26.47 12.32 3.28
N GLN A 254 -26.47 12.91 4.48
CA GLN A 254 -26.04 14.30 4.72
C GLN A 254 -24.84 14.40 5.69
N SER A 255 -24.36 13.27 6.19
CA SER A 255 -23.22 13.20 7.10
C SER A 255 -22.52 11.85 7.02
N TYR A 256 -21.24 11.84 7.39
CA TYR A 256 -20.54 10.64 7.78
C TYR A 256 -20.23 10.67 9.27
N ARG A 257 -19.99 9.49 9.84
CA ARG A 257 -19.63 9.32 11.25
C ARG A 257 -18.45 8.40 11.39
N TYR A 258 -17.65 8.62 12.42
CA TYR A 258 -16.74 7.59 12.91
C TYR A 258 -16.71 7.59 14.43
N ALA A 259 -16.49 6.42 14.99
CA ALA A 259 -16.50 6.18 16.42
C ALA A 259 -15.29 5.35 16.83
N PHE A 260 -14.78 5.59 18.04
CA PHE A 260 -13.80 4.72 18.67
C PHE A 260 -14.32 4.28 20.03
N ALA A 261 -14.12 3.00 20.35
CA ALA A 261 -14.61 2.41 21.60
C ALA A 261 -13.84 2.89 22.86
N GLY A 262 -12.73 3.61 22.67
CA GLY A 262 -11.89 4.12 23.75
C GLY A 262 -10.79 5.04 23.24
N GLY A 263 -9.98 5.52 24.18
CA GLY A 263 -8.84 6.38 23.91
C GLY A 263 -9.21 7.82 23.54
N GLN A 264 -8.21 8.67 23.58
CA GLN A 264 -8.37 10.10 23.31
C GLN A 264 -8.69 10.38 21.83
N TYR A 265 -9.55 11.35 21.57
CA TYR A 265 -9.66 11.94 20.24
C TYR A 265 -8.37 12.72 19.91
N THR A 266 -7.61 12.21 18.95
CA THR A 266 -6.45 12.87 18.38
C THR A 266 -6.56 12.75 16.87
N GLU A 267 -6.80 13.86 16.19
CA GLU A 267 -6.96 13.88 14.74
C GLU A 267 -5.98 14.84 14.08
N TYR A 268 -5.29 14.37 13.06
CA TYR A 268 -4.53 15.20 12.14
C TYR A 268 -5.41 15.50 10.92
N VAL A 269 -5.64 16.79 10.68
CA VAL A 269 -6.42 17.30 9.55
C VAL A 269 -5.46 17.83 8.50
N PHE A 270 -5.48 17.25 7.31
CA PHE A 270 -4.69 17.65 6.15
C PHE A 270 -5.61 18.40 5.17
N ALA A 271 -5.46 19.71 5.07
CA ALA A 271 -6.41 20.55 4.34
C ALA A 271 -6.41 20.33 2.81
N GLY A 272 -5.34 19.76 2.24
CA GLY A 272 -5.18 19.62 0.78
C GLY A 272 -4.86 20.95 0.09
N PRO A 273 -5.36 21.21 -1.14
CA PRO A 273 -6.65 20.76 -1.65
C PRO A 273 -6.62 19.48 -2.49
N ASP A 274 -5.47 18.85 -2.65
CA ASP A 274 -5.29 17.65 -3.46
C ASP A 274 -4.88 16.42 -2.64
N LEU A 275 -5.24 15.25 -3.16
CA LEU A 275 -4.99 13.96 -2.50
C LEU A 275 -3.48 13.71 -2.29
N ARG A 276 -2.66 14.14 -3.25
CA ARG A 276 -1.19 14.03 -3.16
C ARG A 276 -0.64 14.80 -1.97
N GLY A 277 -1.00 16.07 -1.84
CA GLY A 277 -0.59 16.93 -0.72
C GLY A 277 -1.02 16.35 0.62
N ALA A 278 -2.26 15.89 0.73
CA ALA A 278 -2.78 15.28 1.95
C ALA A 278 -2.00 13.99 2.33
N LEU A 279 -1.74 13.09 1.39
CA LEU A 279 -0.96 11.87 1.65
C LEU A 279 0.50 12.19 2.02
N ARG A 280 1.14 13.15 1.35
CA ARG A 280 2.51 13.57 1.67
C ARG A 280 2.62 14.17 3.07
N ALA A 281 1.60 14.92 3.50
CA ALA A 281 1.52 15.44 4.87
C ALA A 281 1.28 14.32 5.89
N TYR A 282 0.42 13.34 5.58
CA TYR A 282 0.21 12.16 6.42
C TYR A 282 1.50 11.34 6.60
N THR A 283 2.22 11.05 5.51
CA THR A 283 3.49 10.30 5.55
C THR A 283 4.64 11.11 6.13
N PHE A 284 4.54 12.44 6.20
CA PHE A 284 5.44 13.24 7.03
C PHE A 284 5.20 12.95 8.53
N VAL A 285 3.94 12.95 8.97
CA VAL A 285 3.55 12.68 10.36
C VAL A 285 3.87 11.24 10.78
N THR A 286 3.57 10.27 9.91
CA THR A 286 3.70 8.83 10.20
C THR A 286 4.97 8.19 9.64
N GLY A 287 5.86 8.98 9.04
CA GLY A 287 7.07 8.50 8.40
C GLY A 287 6.83 7.87 7.02
N ARG A 288 7.90 7.83 6.22
CA ARG A 288 7.90 7.28 4.86
C ARG A 288 8.47 5.87 4.86
N MET A 289 8.18 5.12 3.79
CA MET A 289 8.77 3.81 3.63
C MET A 289 10.29 3.88 3.54
N ALA A 290 10.98 2.87 4.08
CA ALA A 290 12.40 2.70 3.82
C ALA A 290 12.63 2.32 2.35
N ALA A 291 13.73 2.80 1.76
CA ALA A 291 14.13 2.35 0.43
C ALA A 291 14.42 0.84 0.48
N PRO A 292 13.73 0.00 -0.31
CA PRO A 292 13.90 -1.44 -0.25
C PRO A 292 15.21 -1.88 -0.93
N PRO A 293 15.72 -3.07 -0.63
CA PRO A 293 16.72 -3.69 -1.48
C PRO A 293 16.11 -4.09 -2.83
N ILE A 294 16.86 -3.97 -3.93
CA ILE A 294 16.35 -4.17 -5.30
C ILE A 294 15.77 -5.57 -5.51
N TRP A 295 16.30 -6.58 -4.82
CA TRP A 295 15.81 -7.96 -4.93
C TRP A 295 14.39 -8.13 -4.40
N ALA A 296 13.93 -7.28 -3.49
CA ALA A 296 12.56 -7.32 -2.97
C ALA A 296 11.52 -6.91 -4.04
N LEU A 297 11.96 -6.21 -5.09
CA LEU A 297 11.13 -5.85 -6.24
C LEU A 297 11.12 -6.96 -7.28
N GLY A 298 11.93 -8.01 -7.14
CA GLY A 298 11.93 -9.15 -8.06
C GLY A 298 10.66 -9.99 -7.98
N HIS A 299 10.69 -11.15 -8.64
CA HIS A 299 9.67 -12.19 -8.49
C HIS A 299 10.04 -13.13 -7.34
N HIS A 300 9.07 -13.44 -6.49
CA HIS A 300 9.20 -14.28 -5.30
C HIS A 300 8.38 -15.57 -5.44
N GLN A 301 8.94 -16.72 -5.06
CA GLN A 301 8.23 -18.00 -4.99
C GLN A 301 8.03 -18.43 -3.54
N CYS A 302 6.77 -18.65 -3.16
CA CYS A 302 6.35 -19.21 -1.89
C CYS A 302 5.28 -20.29 -2.09
N ARG A 303 5.10 -21.15 -1.10
CA ARG A 303 3.96 -22.05 -0.95
C ARG A 303 3.92 -22.49 0.50
N TYR A 304 2.73 -22.61 1.08
CA TYR A 304 2.59 -23.27 2.35
C TYR A 304 2.91 -24.77 2.17
N HIS A 305 4.16 -25.14 2.45
CA HIS A 305 4.70 -26.48 2.25
C HIS A 305 5.86 -26.82 3.19
N HIS A 306 5.90 -28.08 3.64
CA HIS A 306 6.97 -28.64 4.47
C HIS A 306 8.17 -29.09 3.62
N TYR A 307 8.75 -28.17 2.85
CA TYR A 307 9.92 -28.48 2.01
C TYR A 307 11.11 -28.97 2.85
N THR A 308 11.87 -29.90 2.28
CA THR A 308 13.30 -30.12 2.58
C THR A 308 14.18 -29.11 1.84
N ASP A 309 15.43 -28.94 2.27
CA ASP A 309 16.44 -28.17 1.56
C ASP A 309 16.64 -28.63 0.10
N GLU A 310 16.60 -29.94 -0.18
CA GLU A 310 16.71 -30.48 -1.54
C GLU A 310 15.51 -30.14 -2.43
N GLU A 311 14.28 -30.24 -1.91
CA GLU A 311 13.05 -29.96 -2.65
C GLU A 311 12.94 -28.49 -3.04
N ILE A 312 13.14 -27.57 -2.09
CA ILE A 312 13.10 -26.13 -2.39
C ILE A 312 14.24 -25.72 -3.34
N SER A 313 15.41 -26.33 -3.21
CA SER A 313 16.51 -26.14 -4.17
C SER A 313 16.14 -26.66 -5.57
N ALA A 314 15.37 -27.75 -5.66
CA ALA A 314 14.88 -28.27 -6.94
C ALA A 314 13.91 -27.30 -7.62
N ILE A 315 13.03 -26.66 -6.86
CA ILE A 315 12.16 -25.60 -7.37
C ILE A 315 13.00 -24.42 -7.90
N GLY A 316 14.03 -24.00 -7.16
CA GLY A 316 14.98 -22.97 -7.63
C GLY A 316 15.66 -23.35 -8.96
N ARG A 317 16.10 -24.61 -9.10
CA ARG A 317 16.66 -25.11 -10.36
C ARG A 317 15.64 -25.06 -11.51
N GLN A 318 14.39 -25.45 -11.26
CA GLN A 318 13.32 -25.37 -12.27
C GLN A 318 13.12 -23.95 -12.80
N TYR A 319 13.18 -22.92 -11.95
CA TYR A 319 13.14 -21.52 -12.39
C TYR A 319 14.27 -21.19 -13.37
N ARG A 320 15.50 -21.61 -13.05
CA ARG A 320 16.68 -21.38 -13.88
C ARG A 320 16.58 -22.13 -15.21
N ASP A 321 16.26 -23.42 -15.17
CA ASP A 321 16.13 -24.28 -16.35
C ASP A 321 15.05 -23.78 -17.33
N ARG A 322 13.99 -23.17 -16.80
CA ARG A 322 12.85 -22.65 -17.58
C ARG A 322 13.01 -21.19 -18.03
N GLY A 323 14.12 -20.55 -17.69
CA GLY A 323 14.38 -19.14 -18.03
C GLY A 323 13.36 -18.16 -17.43
N ILE A 324 12.81 -18.50 -16.26
CA ILE A 324 11.87 -17.63 -15.52
C ILE A 324 12.66 -16.90 -14.43
N PRO A 325 12.75 -15.56 -14.47
CA PRO A 325 13.44 -14.80 -13.44
C PRO A 325 12.83 -15.01 -12.04
N CYS A 326 13.68 -15.15 -11.03
CA CYS A 326 13.25 -15.28 -9.63
C CYS A 326 14.40 -14.93 -8.69
N ASP A 327 14.11 -14.06 -7.71
CA ASP A 327 15.09 -13.56 -6.74
C ASP A 327 15.01 -14.25 -5.38
N VAL A 328 13.80 -14.66 -4.97
CA VAL A 328 13.55 -15.10 -3.59
C VAL A 328 12.72 -16.39 -3.56
N LEU A 329 13.21 -17.35 -2.79
CA LEU A 329 12.47 -18.54 -2.37
C LEU A 329 12.06 -18.37 -0.91
N TRP A 330 10.88 -18.87 -0.55
CA TRP A 330 10.30 -18.70 0.77
C TRP A 330 10.10 -20.04 1.46
N LEU A 331 10.35 -20.07 2.77
CA LEU A 331 9.93 -21.16 3.63
C LEU A 331 8.81 -20.71 4.55
N ASP A 332 7.69 -21.41 4.42
CA ASP A 332 6.51 -21.29 5.28
C ASP A 332 6.72 -22.02 6.62
N ILE A 333 5.73 -21.97 7.53
CA ILE A 333 5.82 -22.25 8.97
C ILE A 333 6.37 -23.64 9.28
N GLY A 334 6.25 -24.54 8.32
CA GLY A 334 6.78 -25.89 8.33
C GLY A 334 8.30 -26.02 8.38
N TYR A 335 9.11 -24.97 8.24
CA TYR A 335 10.58 -25.12 8.34
C TYR A 335 11.10 -25.26 9.78
N MET A 336 10.33 -24.81 10.77
CA MET A 336 10.73 -24.79 12.18
C MET A 336 10.64 -26.17 12.85
N ASP A 337 11.40 -26.37 13.93
CA ASP A 337 11.30 -27.58 14.75
C ASP A 337 10.08 -27.50 15.69
N GLY A 338 9.02 -28.24 15.36
CA GLY A 338 7.80 -28.31 16.16
C GLY A 338 7.15 -26.94 16.39
N TYR A 339 7.25 -26.05 15.39
CA TYR A 339 6.76 -24.67 15.36
C TYR A 339 7.38 -23.75 16.44
N ARG A 340 8.59 -24.08 16.90
CA ARG A 340 9.37 -23.20 17.77
C ARG A 340 10.01 -22.10 16.90
N VAL A 341 9.56 -20.86 17.08
CA VAL A 341 10.11 -19.68 16.37
C VAL A 341 11.64 -19.62 16.45
N PHE A 342 12.31 -19.14 15.40
CA PHE A 342 13.79 -19.05 15.36
C PHE A 342 14.53 -20.41 15.50
N THR A 343 13.91 -21.49 15.04
CA THR A 343 14.57 -22.81 14.94
C THR A 343 14.52 -23.35 13.52
N TRP A 344 15.38 -24.33 13.24
CA TRP A 344 15.40 -25.09 11.99
C TRP A 344 15.03 -26.55 12.28
N HIS A 345 14.17 -27.15 11.46
CA HIS A 345 13.80 -28.55 11.62
C HIS A 345 15.00 -29.47 11.38
N PRO A 346 15.39 -30.32 12.34
CA PRO A 346 16.69 -30.98 12.36
C PRO A 346 16.92 -31.99 11.23
N THR A 347 15.85 -32.51 10.61
CA THR A 347 15.95 -33.46 9.50
C THR A 347 15.68 -32.86 8.12
N ARG A 348 14.97 -31.73 8.04
CA ARG A 348 14.67 -31.07 6.76
C ARG A 348 15.72 -30.02 6.40
N TYR A 349 16.39 -29.49 7.42
CA TYR A 349 17.45 -28.49 7.34
C TYR A 349 18.56 -28.82 8.35
N PRO A 350 19.25 -29.97 8.20
CA PRO A 350 20.30 -30.39 9.13
C PRO A 350 21.50 -29.44 9.17
N ASP A 351 21.74 -28.69 8.08
CA ASP A 351 22.79 -27.67 7.96
C ASP A 351 22.26 -26.45 7.18
N ALA A 352 21.43 -25.65 7.86
CA ALA A 352 20.79 -24.48 7.27
C ALA A 352 21.78 -23.45 6.67
N PRO A 353 22.92 -23.09 7.33
CA PRO A 353 23.90 -22.19 6.73
C PRO A 353 24.46 -22.70 5.40
N ARG A 354 24.85 -23.98 5.32
CA ARG A 354 25.36 -24.57 4.07
C ARG A 354 24.29 -24.56 2.97
N PHE A 355 23.05 -24.90 3.31
CA PHE A 355 21.92 -24.85 2.38
C PHE A 355 21.72 -23.42 1.83
N LEU A 356 21.74 -22.41 2.70
CA LEU A 356 21.59 -21.01 2.32
C LEU A 356 22.72 -20.52 1.42
N ASP A 357 23.96 -20.94 1.66
CA ASP A 357 25.09 -20.62 0.79
C ASP A 357 24.95 -21.27 -0.60
N ALA A 358 24.49 -22.53 -0.68
CA ALA A 358 24.21 -23.18 -1.96
C ALA A 358 23.08 -22.48 -2.76
N LEU A 359 22.08 -21.94 -2.08
CA LEU A 359 21.05 -21.10 -2.73
C LEU A 359 21.63 -19.81 -3.28
N LYS A 360 22.50 -19.13 -2.52
CA LYS A 360 23.19 -17.91 -2.99
C LYS A 360 24.06 -18.19 -4.22
N GLU A 361 24.79 -19.31 -4.24
CA GLU A 361 25.55 -19.75 -5.44
C GLU A 361 24.64 -19.97 -6.66
N SER A 362 23.40 -20.41 -6.42
CA SER A 362 22.35 -20.56 -7.44
C SER A 362 21.59 -19.25 -7.74
N ARG A 363 22.06 -18.13 -7.20
CA ARG A 363 21.49 -16.78 -7.32
C ARG A 363 20.09 -16.64 -6.73
N PHE A 364 19.84 -17.26 -5.58
CA PHE A 364 18.60 -17.12 -4.83
C PHE A 364 18.85 -16.57 -3.43
N ARG A 365 17.89 -15.78 -2.95
CA ARG A 365 17.77 -15.42 -1.53
C ARG A 365 16.68 -16.26 -0.89
N LEU A 366 16.78 -16.47 0.42
CA LEU A 366 15.75 -17.14 1.19
C LEU A 366 15.09 -16.17 2.18
N VAL A 367 13.77 -16.20 2.27
CA VAL A 367 12.97 -15.54 3.32
C VAL A 367 12.24 -16.62 4.13
N THR A 368 12.18 -16.45 5.45
CA THR A 368 11.49 -17.38 6.34
C THR A 368 10.38 -16.68 7.11
N ILE A 369 9.25 -17.37 7.30
CA ILE A 369 8.16 -16.92 8.16
C ILE A 369 8.55 -16.93 9.64
N VAL A 370 7.96 -16.04 10.44
CA VAL A 370 8.04 -16.00 11.89
C VAL A 370 6.73 -15.44 12.44
N ASP A 371 6.03 -16.27 13.21
CA ASP A 371 4.79 -15.91 13.89
C ASP A 371 5.05 -15.35 15.30
N PRO A 372 4.13 -14.55 15.88
CA PRO A 372 4.29 -14.02 17.24
C PRO A 372 4.05 -15.06 18.34
N GLY A 373 3.45 -16.21 18.02
CA GLY A 373 3.12 -17.25 19.00
C GLY A 373 4.35 -18.03 19.49
N VAL A 374 4.86 -17.69 20.68
CA VAL A 374 5.96 -18.43 21.32
C VAL A 374 5.41 -19.69 21.99
N LYS A 375 5.89 -20.86 21.53
CA LYS A 375 5.48 -22.16 22.09
C LYS A 375 5.70 -22.24 23.61
N VAL A 376 4.66 -22.59 24.34
CA VAL A 376 4.70 -22.75 25.80
C VAL A 376 5.25 -24.13 26.16
N GLU A 377 6.58 -24.22 26.27
CA GLU A 377 7.29 -25.46 26.50
C GLU A 377 8.49 -25.21 27.44
N PRO A 378 8.47 -25.68 28.70
CA PRO A 378 9.62 -25.60 29.58
C PRO A 378 10.83 -26.31 28.99
N GLY A 379 12.00 -25.69 29.05
CA GLY A 379 13.24 -26.17 28.43
C GLY A 379 13.48 -25.62 27.03
N TYR A 380 12.49 -24.93 26.43
CA TYR A 380 12.69 -24.20 25.18
C TYR A 380 13.29 -22.81 25.49
N PRO A 381 14.54 -22.51 25.06
CA PRO A 381 15.27 -21.32 25.53
C PRO A 381 14.53 -19.99 25.30
N VAL A 382 13.91 -19.79 24.14
CA VAL A 382 13.16 -18.57 23.81
C VAL A 382 12.01 -18.35 24.79
N PHE A 383 11.25 -19.40 25.10
CA PHE A 383 10.14 -19.31 26.06
C PHE A 383 10.63 -19.07 27.49
N ASP A 384 11.63 -19.85 27.93
CA ASP A 384 12.17 -19.76 29.29
C ASP A 384 12.81 -18.39 29.56
N GLU A 385 13.54 -17.83 28.59
CA GLU A 385 14.15 -16.51 28.70
C GLU A 385 13.07 -15.41 28.75
N ALA A 386 12.13 -15.41 27.80
CA ALA A 386 11.07 -14.40 27.76
C ALA A 386 10.25 -14.39 29.05
N ARG A 387 9.97 -15.57 29.61
CA ARG A 387 9.29 -15.72 30.89
C ARG A 387 10.14 -15.21 32.05
N ALA A 388 11.42 -15.57 32.12
CA ALA A 388 12.32 -15.14 33.19
C ALA A 388 12.52 -13.61 33.22
N ARG A 389 12.50 -12.98 32.04
CA ARG A 389 12.66 -11.53 31.86
C ARG A 389 11.35 -10.74 31.87
N ASN A 390 10.20 -11.39 32.06
CA ASN A 390 8.88 -10.75 32.08
C ASN A 390 8.55 -9.98 30.77
N LEU A 391 8.75 -10.64 29.62
CA LEU A 391 8.59 -10.06 28.27
C LEU A 391 7.33 -10.53 27.55
N LEU A 392 6.54 -11.41 28.16
CA LEU A 392 5.34 -11.99 27.56
C LEU A 392 4.07 -11.32 28.11
N CYS A 393 3.05 -11.16 27.28
CA CYS A 393 1.75 -10.63 27.66
C CYS A 393 1.13 -11.45 28.80
N LYS A 394 0.44 -10.75 29.69
CA LYS A 394 -0.18 -11.31 30.89
C LYS A 394 -1.68 -11.12 30.87
N THR A 395 -2.33 -11.69 31.87
CA THR A 395 -3.70 -11.40 32.26
C THR A 395 -3.70 -10.40 33.40
N GLU A 396 -4.87 -9.81 33.70
CA GLU A 396 -5.03 -8.89 34.83
C GLU A 396 -4.56 -9.49 36.17
N SER A 397 -4.68 -10.82 36.33
CA SER A 397 -4.20 -11.54 37.51
C SER A 397 -2.66 -11.65 37.62
N GLY A 398 -1.93 -11.21 36.59
CA GLY A 398 -0.48 -11.34 36.45
C GLY A 398 0.00 -12.69 35.88
N ASN A 399 -0.92 -13.64 35.63
CA ASN A 399 -0.61 -14.90 34.95
C ASN A 399 -0.33 -14.67 33.46
N LEU A 400 0.46 -15.55 32.80
CA LEU A 400 0.66 -15.47 31.35
C LEU A 400 -0.67 -15.59 30.60
N TYR A 401 -0.86 -14.75 29.58
CA TYR A 401 -1.90 -14.97 28.59
C TYR A 401 -1.48 -16.11 27.66
N ILE A 402 -2.40 -17.04 27.37
CA ILE A 402 -2.12 -18.24 26.56
C ILE A 402 -3.19 -18.37 25.48
N GLY A 403 -2.78 -18.20 24.21
CA GLY A 403 -3.60 -18.51 23.04
C GLY A 403 -3.30 -19.90 22.48
N LYS A 404 -3.86 -20.20 21.29
CA LYS A 404 -3.70 -21.51 20.64
C LYS A 404 -3.56 -21.36 19.11
N VAL A 405 -2.33 -21.25 18.62
CA VAL A 405 -2.00 -21.19 17.17
C VAL A 405 -1.12 -22.38 16.76
N TRP A 406 -0.31 -22.27 15.70
CA TRP A 406 0.52 -23.37 15.16
C TRP A 406 1.33 -24.19 16.17
N PRO A 407 2.00 -23.61 17.19
CA PRO A 407 2.73 -24.40 18.19
C PRO A 407 1.82 -25.08 19.24
N GLY A 408 0.50 -24.93 19.13
CA GLY A 408 -0.46 -25.25 20.17
C GLY A 408 -0.52 -24.13 21.20
N ARG A 409 -0.35 -24.46 22.49
CA ARG A 409 -0.34 -23.45 23.57
C ARG A 409 0.77 -22.43 23.32
N SER A 410 0.37 -21.16 23.17
CA SER A 410 1.26 -20.09 22.72
C SER A 410 1.18 -18.88 23.64
N ALA A 411 2.34 -18.37 24.04
CA ALA A 411 2.46 -17.09 24.73
C ALA A 411 2.89 -16.01 23.73
N PHE A 412 2.50 -14.77 23.97
CA PHE A 412 2.72 -13.66 23.04
C PHE A 412 3.72 -12.68 23.64
N PRO A 413 4.74 -12.23 22.89
CA PRO A 413 5.60 -11.14 23.33
C PRO A 413 4.80 -9.85 23.53
N ASP A 414 5.08 -9.14 24.62
CA ASP A 414 4.52 -7.82 24.87
C ASP A 414 5.31 -6.78 24.08
N PHE A 415 5.00 -6.64 22.79
CA PHE A 415 5.72 -5.72 21.92
C PHE A 415 5.51 -4.24 22.26
N VAL A 416 4.65 -3.88 23.21
CA VAL A 416 4.54 -2.49 23.74
C VAL A 416 5.78 -2.15 24.57
N LYS A 417 6.36 -3.14 25.24
CA LYS A 417 7.60 -3.03 25.99
C LYS A 417 8.82 -2.88 25.08
N PRO A 418 9.65 -1.83 25.25
CA PRO A 418 10.92 -1.72 24.53
C PRO A 418 11.84 -2.94 24.73
N GLU A 419 11.85 -3.54 25.90
CA GLU A 419 12.70 -4.69 26.23
C GLU A 419 12.29 -5.96 25.49
N ALA A 420 10.98 -6.15 25.28
CA ALA A 420 10.48 -7.28 24.49
C ALA A 420 10.80 -7.10 23.01
N ARG A 421 10.70 -5.86 22.48
CA ARG A 421 11.14 -5.56 21.11
C ARG A 421 12.64 -5.79 20.93
N ALA A 422 13.47 -5.32 21.87
CA ALA A 422 14.92 -5.54 21.82
C ALA A 422 15.29 -7.03 21.92
N TRP A 423 14.60 -7.79 22.76
CA TRP A 423 14.77 -9.24 22.84
C TRP A 423 14.38 -9.94 21.53
N TRP A 424 13.23 -9.60 20.96
CA TRP A 424 12.81 -10.13 19.66
C TRP A 424 13.80 -9.77 18.54
N ALA A 425 14.27 -8.53 18.52
CA ALA A 425 15.30 -8.07 17.59
C ALA A 425 16.58 -8.92 17.68
N SER A 426 17.03 -9.25 18.90
CA SER A 426 18.21 -10.10 19.09
C SER A 426 18.01 -11.53 18.57
N LEU A 427 16.81 -12.11 18.74
CA LEU A 427 16.48 -13.43 18.18
C LEU A 427 16.42 -13.41 16.65
N VAL A 428 15.86 -12.35 16.07
CA VAL A 428 15.88 -12.13 14.63
C VAL A 428 17.32 -12.02 14.14
N ALA A 429 18.16 -11.24 14.81
CA ALA A 429 19.56 -11.06 14.46
C ALA A 429 20.34 -12.39 14.48
N GLU A 430 20.13 -13.21 15.51
CA GLU A 430 20.72 -14.56 15.60
C GLU A 430 20.23 -15.48 14.48
N HIS A 431 18.92 -15.51 14.22
CA HIS A 431 18.32 -16.36 13.19
C HIS A 431 18.83 -16.02 11.79
N VAL A 432 18.91 -14.73 11.45
CA VAL A 432 19.36 -14.29 10.13
C VAL A 432 20.88 -14.38 9.94
N ALA A 433 21.65 -14.58 11.01
CA ALA A 433 23.09 -14.89 10.92
C ALA A 433 23.36 -16.19 10.14
N SER A 434 22.36 -17.08 10.01
CA SER A 434 22.42 -18.25 9.14
C SER A 434 22.54 -17.90 7.64
N GLY A 435 22.15 -16.69 7.23
CA GLY A 435 22.16 -16.24 5.83
C GLY A 435 20.77 -15.93 5.26
N VAL A 436 19.70 -16.01 6.06
CA VAL A 436 18.35 -15.59 5.68
C VAL A 436 18.36 -14.11 5.26
N ALA A 437 17.69 -13.79 4.16
CA ALA A 437 17.72 -12.46 3.56
C ALA A 437 16.72 -11.48 4.18
N GLY A 438 15.54 -11.96 4.55
CA GLY A 438 14.47 -11.17 5.17
C GLY A 438 13.50 -12.05 5.95
N ILE A 439 12.53 -11.43 6.62
CA ILE A 439 11.58 -12.14 7.50
C ILE A 439 10.14 -11.84 7.07
N TRP A 440 9.29 -12.85 7.20
CA TRP A 440 7.86 -12.74 7.01
C TRP A 440 7.15 -12.84 8.37
N ASN A 441 6.57 -11.74 8.85
CA ASN A 441 5.73 -11.74 10.04
C ASN A 441 4.28 -12.07 9.67
N ASP A 442 3.83 -13.25 10.09
CA ASP A 442 2.47 -13.74 9.87
C ASP A 442 1.70 -13.89 11.18
N MET A 443 0.39 -14.08 11.11
CA MET A 443 -0.50 -14.30 12.27
C MET A 443 -0.47 -13.18 13.30
N ASN A 444 -0.07 -11.97 12.89
CA ASN A 444 0.27 -10.86 13.77
C ASN A 444 -0.82 -9.79 13.91
N GLU A 445 -2.08 -10.13 13.62
CA GLU A 445 -3.25 -9.29 13.90
C GLU A 445 -3.33 -8.77 15.35
N PRO A 446 -3.11 -9.57 16.43
CA PRO A 446 -2.64 -10.97 16.53
C PRO A 446 -3.72 -12.05 16.44
N ALA A 447 -3.46 -13.12 15.70
CA ALA A 447 -4.27 -14.33 15.76
C ALA A 447 -4.00 -15.11 17.05
N THR A 448 -5.06 -15.43 17.80
CA THR A 448 -4.99 -16.20 19.06
C THR A 448 -5.65 -17.59 18.94
N GLY A 449 -6.11 -17.93 17.73
CA GLY A 449 -6.83 -19.16 17.40
C GLY A 449 -8.14 -19.28 18.16
N ASP A 450 -8.41 -20.42 18.78
CA ASP A 450 -9.68 -20.70 19.49
C ASP A 450 -9.86 -19.93 20.82
N ILE A 451 -8.91 -19.06 21.20
CA ILE A 451 -8.91 -18.36 22.50
C ILE A 451 -9.14 -16.88 22.28
N GLU A 452 -10.08 -16.29 23.01
CA GLU A 452 -10.37 -14.86 22.93
C GLU A 452 -9.18 -14.00 23.39
N PRO A 453 -8.88 -12.87 22.72
CA PRO A 453 -7.70 -12.08 23.02
C PRO A 453 -7.88 -11.09 24.19
N PHE A 454 -9.12 -10.83 24.64
CA PHE A 454 -9.44 -9.76 25.59
C PHE A 454 -8.88 -9.92 27.01
N ALA A 455 -8.45 -11.13 27.39
CA ALA A 455 -7.72 -11.33 28.64
C ALA A 455 -6.24 -10.92 28.55
N MET A 456 -5.72 -10.65 27.35
CA MET A 456 -4.36 -10.19 27.13
C MET A 456 -4.20 -8.74 27.61
N ARG A 457 -3.15 -8.48 28.38
CA ARG A 457 -2.75 -7.16 28.87
C ARG A 457 -1.36 -6.80 28.35
N PHE A 458 -1.14 -5.51 28.20
CA PHE A 458 0.12 -4.92 27.75
C PHE A 458 0.67 -3.94 28.79
N ASP A 459 1.98 -3.94 28.97
CA ASP A 459 2.71 -3.08 29.90
C ASP A 459 3.32 -1.89 29.14
N ARG A 460 2.82 -0.69 29.43
CA ARG A 460 3.39 0.58 28.94
C ARG A 460 3.95 1.34 30.12
N ASP A 461 5.26 1.43 30.19
CA ASP A 461 5.97 2.21 31.22
C ASP A 461 5.58 1.81 32.67
N GLY A 462 5.26 0.52 32.89
CA GLY A 462 4.85 -0.02 34.18
C GLY A 462 3.34 -0.03 34.43
N GLU A 463 2.53 0.50 33.50
CA GLU A 463 1.07 0.52 33.60
C GLU A 463 0.44 -0.63 32.80
N ASP A 464 -0.56 -1.28 33.40
CA ASP A 464 -1.33 -2.37 32.80
C ASP A 464 -2.44 -1.80 31.91
N HIS A 465 -2.45 -2.19 30.63
CA HIS A 465 -3.43 -1.74 29.66
C HIS A 465 -4.18 -2.89 28.98
N PRO A 466 -5.45 -2.67 28.61
CA PRO A 466 -6.29 -3.66 27.92
C PRO A 466 -5.78 -3.97 26.51
N HIS A 467 -6.12 -5.17 26.03
CA HIS A 467 -5.82 -5.64 24.68
C HIS A 467 -6.28 -4.63 23.61
N GLU A 468 -7.47 -4.08 23.82
CA GLU A 468 -8.18 -3.17 22.93
C GLU A 468 -7.37 -1.94 22.56
N ARG A 469 -6.51 -1.45 23.45
CA ARG A 469 -5.66 -0.28 23.19
C ARG A 469 -4.57 -0.56 22.14
N TYR A 470 -4.06 -1.78 22.11
CA TYR A 470 -2.84 -2.13 21.37
C TYR A 470 -3.05 -3.24 20.33
N HIS A 471 -4.23 -3.85 20.24
CA HIS A 471 -4.58 -4.88 19.26
C HIS A 471 -4.11 -4.50 17.85
N ASN A 472 -4.62 -3.38 17.31
CA ASN A 472 -4.28 -2.92 15.97
C ASN A 472 -2.79 -2.56 15.80
N GLN A 473 -2.09 -2.25 16.90
CA GLN A 473 -0.68 -1.82 16.88
C GLN A 473 0.31 -2.98 17.06
N PHE A 474 -0.18 -4.18 17.37
CA PHE A 474 0.66 -5.34 17.66
C PHE A 474 1.58 -5.68 16.47
N ALA A 475 1.01 -5.74 15.27
CA ALA A 475 1.75 -5.99 14.03
C ALA A 475 2.82 -4.93 13.75
N LEU A 476 2.49 -3.64 13.94
CA LEU A 476 3.43 -2.54 13.78
C LEU A 476 4.66 -2.70 14.68
N LEU A 477 4.44 -3.09 15.93
CA LEU A 477 5.50 -3.22 16.91
C LEU A 477 6.35 -4.48 16.70
N MET A 478 5.74 -5.58 16.24
CA MET A 478 6.47 -6.78 15.80
C MET A 478 7.33 -6.51 14.57
N ALA A 479 6.77 -5.83 13.56
CA ALA A 479 7.49 -5.46 12.34
C ALA A 479 8.66 -4.53 12.65
N ARG A 480 8.47 -3.56 13.55
CA ARG A 480 9.53 -2.69 14.06
C ARG A 480 10.67 -3.50 14.69
N ALA A 481 10.35 -4.39 15.64
CA ALA A 481 11.35 -5.22 16.31
C ALA A 481 12.11 -6.12 15.32
N THR A 482 11.40 -6.66 14.33
CA THR A 482 11.99 -7.49 13.27
C THR A 482 12.94 -6.67 12.37
N ALA A 483 12.54 -5.47 11.97
CA ALA A 483 13.39 -4.57 11.20
C ALA A 483 14.63 -4.13 12.00
N GLU A 484 14.49 -3.82 13.29
CA GLU A 484 15.59 -3.50 14.20
C GLU A 484 16.59 -4.68 14.30
N GLY A 485 16.12 -5.92 14.42
CA GLY A 485 16.97 -7.11 14.44
C GLY A 485 17.70 -7.39 13.12
N LEU A 486 17.04 -7.17 11.98
CA LEU A 486 17.68 -7.24 10.66
C LEU A 486 18.79 -6.20 10.50
N ALA A 487 18.54 -4.98 10.98
CA ALA A 487 19.52 -3.90 10.98
C ALA A 487 20.69 -4.18 11.95
N GLU A 488 20.44 -4.78 13.12
CA GLU A 488 21.50 -5.19 14.04
C GLU A 488 22.43 -6.23 13.41
N ALA A 489 21.87 -7.26 12.75
CA ALA A 489 22.67 -8.27 12.08
C ALA A 489 23.45 -7.75 10.86
N ARG A 490 22.89 -6.74 10.16
CA ARG A 490 23.48 -6.17 8.94
C ARG A 490 23.31 -4.63 8.92
N PRO A 491 24.09 -3.88 9.71
CA PRO A 491 23.88 -2.44 9.91
C PRO A 491 23.97 -1.58 8.65
N ASP A 492 24.76 -2.02 7.67
CA ASP A 492 24.90 -1.31 6.39
C ASP A 492 23.89 -1.76 5.33
N HIS A 493 23.03 -2.75 5.57
CA HIS A 493 22.09 -3.27 4.57
C HIS A 493 20.67 -2.73 4.77
N ARG A 494 19.94 -2.60 3.67
CA ARG A 494 18.49 -2.37 3.71
C ARG A 494 17.78 -3.62 4.20
N THR A 495 16.74 -3.43 5.00
CA THR A 495 15.96 -4.53 5.56
C THR A 495 14.79 -4.89 4.65
N PHE A 496 14.32 -6.13 4.75
CA PHE A 496 13.08 -6.56 4.13
C PHE A 496 12.28 -7.37 5.14
N VAL A 497 11.12 -6.82 5.50
CA VAL A 497 10.09 -7.48 6.30
C VAL A 497 8.82 -7.49 5.47
N LEU A 498 8.14 -8.63 5.42
CA LEU A 498 6.76 -8.74 4.94
C LEU A 498 5.85 -8.96 6.14
N SER A 499 4.82 -8.14 6.34
CA SER A 499 3.86 -8.28 7.45
C SER A 499 2.45 -8.57 6.91
N ARG A 500 1.66 -9.41 7.59
CA ARG A 500 0.25 -9.60 7.22
C ARG A 500 -0.56 -8.39 7.66
N ALA A 501 -0.68 -8.27 8.98
CA ALA A 501 -1.39 -7.19 9.61
C ALA A 501 -0.52 -5.94 9.74
N GLY A 502 -1.16 -4.83 10.08
CA GLY A 502 -0.50 -3.55 10.27
C GLY A 502 -1.44 -2.49 10.85
N SER A 503 -0.86 -1.34 11.14
CA SER A 503 -1.58 -0.10 11.43
C SER A 503 -0.87 1.08 10.77
N ALA A 504 -1.42 2.29 10.92
CA ALA A 504 -0.75 3.53 10.53
C ALA A 504 0.73 3.53 11.01
N GLY A 505 1.67 3.80 10.09
CA GLY A 505 3.11 3.79 10.36
C GLY A 505 3.85 2.49 10.01
N ILE A 506 3.15 1.41 9.63
CA ILE A 506 3.74 0.12 9.27
C ILE A 506 4.72 0.21 8.09
N GLN A 507 4.48 1.13 7.16
CA GLN A 507 5.28 1.34 5.95
C GLN A 507 6.76 1.62 6.25
N ARG A 508 7.07 2.14 7.45
CA ARG A 508 8.45 2.40 7.88
C ARG A 508 9.28 1.13 8.01
N TYR A 509 8.62 0.00 8.28
CA TYR A 509 9.29 -1.23 8.72
C TYR A 509 9.01 -2.43 7.81
N ALA A 510 7.85 -2.49 7.16
CA ALA A 510 7.46 -3.67 6.39
C ALA A 510 6.68 -3.34 5.10
N ALA A 511 6.94 -4.15 4.08
CA ALA A 511 5.99 -4.41 3.00
C ALA A 511 4.80 -5.21 3.55
N GLN A 512 3.68 -5.22 2.84
CA GLN A 512 2.52 -6.04 3.18
C GLN A 512 2.03 -6.83 1.97
N TRP A 513 1.23 -7.87 2.22
CA TRP A 513 0.42 -8.52 1.19
C TRP A 513 -1.04 -8.58 1.64
N LEU A 514 -1.96 -8.78 0.70
CA LEU A 514 -3.42 -8.74 0.95
C LEU A 514 -3.97 -9.99 1.66
N GLY A 515 -3.12 -10.67 2.44
CA GLY A 515 -3.43 -11.91 3.16
C GLY A 515 -3.96 -13.05 2.27
N ASP A 516 -4.74 -13.93 2.88
CA ASP A 516 -5.14 -15.22 2.31
C ASP A 516 -6.29 -15.09 1.29
N ASN A 517 -6.02 -14.49 0.14
CA ASN A 517 -6.98 -14.35 -0.95
C ASN A 517 -7.33 -15.69 -1.63
N CYS A 518 -8.51 -15.79 -2.24
CA CYS A 518 -8.97 -17.00 -2.93
C CYS A 518 -8.54 -17.01 -4.41
N SER A 519 -8.25 -18.18 -4.96
CA SER A 519 -7.91 -18.37 -6.38
C SER A 519 -9.16 -18.33 -7.29
N ASN A 520 -9.86 -17.20 -7.33
CA ASN A 520 -11.02 -16.94 -8.20
C ASN A 520 -10.98 -15.53 -8.84
N TRP A 521 -11.86 -15.28 -9.81
CA TRP A 521 -11.90 -14.02 -10.58
C TRP A 521 -12.32 -12.83 -9.71
N GLU A 522 -13.23 -13.05 -8.77
CA GLU A 522 -13.73 -12.02 -7.87
C GLU A 522 -12.63 -11.48 -6.96
N HIS A 523 -11.73 -12.34 -6.48
CA HIS A 523 -10.58 -11.94 -5.66
C HIS A 523 -9.47 -11.29 -6.48
N LEU A 524 -9.25 -11.72 -7.72
CA LEU A 524 -8.39 -10.98 -8.65
C LEU A 524 -8.94 -9.55 -8.85
N GLN A 525 -10.24 -9.40 -9.11
CA GLN A 525 -10.89 -8.10 -9.26
C GLN A 525 -10.77 -7.26 -7.99
N MET A 526 -11.06 -7.84 -6.82
CA MET A 526 -11.02 -7.16 -5.51
C MET A 526 -9.59 -6.71 -5.14
N SER A 527 -8.57 -7.45 -5.55
CA SER A 527 -7.17 -7.13 -5.19
C SER A 527 -6.69 -5.78 -5.72
N VAL A 528 -7.22 -5.32 -6.86
CA VAL A 528 -6.83 -4.06 -7.50
C VAL A 528 -7.25 -2.85 -6.64
N PRO A 529 -8.55 -2.57 -6.40
CA PRO A 529 -8.97 -1.43 -5.59
C PRO A 529 -8.44 -1.49 -4.16
N MET A 530 -8.29 -2.68 -3.59
CA MET A 530 -7.72 -2.86 -2.25
C MET A 530 -6.24 -2.44 -2.19
N ALA A 531 -5.42 -2.83 -3.16
CA ALA A 531 -4.03 -2.39 -3.26
C ALA A 531 -3.91 -0.88 -3.50
N LEU A 532 -4.80 -0.29 -4.29
CA LEU A 532 -4.84 1.16 -4.52
C LEU A 532 -5.20 1.93 -3.24
N ALA A 533 -6.16 1.42 -2.47
CA ALA A 533 -6.54 2.01 -1.19
C ALA A 533 -5.39 1.94 -0.18
N MET A 534 -4.66 0.82 -0.12
CA MET A 534 -3.43 0.69 0.68
C MET A 534 -2.38 1.73 0.29
N GLY A 535 -2.16 1.94 -1.02
CA GLY A 535 -1.24 2.95 -1.54
C GLY A 535 -1.56 4.37 -1.06
N ILE A 536 -2.82 4.80 -1.17
CA ILE A 536 -3.25 6.12 -0.68
C ILE A 536 -3.44 6.17 0.85
N SER A 537 -3.32 5.04 1.54
CA SER A 537 -3.27 4.95 3.00
C SER A 537 -1.82 4.92 3.55
N GLY A 538 -0.84 5.22 2.70
CA GLY A 538 0.58 5.33 3.08
C GLY A 538 1.34 4.01 3.09
N GLN A 539 0.76 2.91 2.60
CA GLN A 539 1.43 1.62 2.39
C GLN A 539 1.61 1.35 0.88
N PRO A 540 2.71 1.84 0.27
CA PRO A 540 2.93 1.70 -1.17
C PRO A 540 3.48 0.32 -1.59
N PHE A 541 4.08 -0.45 -0.67
CA PHE A 541 4.71 -1.75 -0.99
C PHE A 541 3.76 -2.90 -0.67
N ILE A 542 2.80 -3.12 -1.58
CA ILE A 542 1.67 -4.04 -1.42
C ILE A 542 1.44 -4.92 -2.66
N GLY A 543 0.84 -6.09 -2.47
CA GLY A 543 0.42 -7.01 -3.54
C GLY A 543 -0.41 -8.17 -3.00
N ALA A 544 -1.09 -8.92 -3.87
CA ALA A 544 -1.83 -10.13 -3.50
C ALA A 544 -0.99 -11.39 -3.74
N ASP A 545 -1.40 -12.52 -3.15
CA ASP A 545 -0.81 -13.80 -3.52
C ASP A 545 -1.26 -14.20 -4.91
N ILE A 546 -0.30 -14.62 -5.73
CA ILE A 546 -0.50 -15.05 -7.11
C ILE A 546 -0.43 -16.60 -7.15
N PRO A 547 -1.39 -17.29 -7.78
CA PRO A 547 -2.67 -16.84 -8.34
C PRO A 547 -3.83 -17.01 -7.33
N GLY A 548 -3.60 -16.64 -6.06
CA GLY A 548 -4.49 -16.90 -4.94
C GLY A 548 -3.96 -17.97 -3.98
N PHE A 549 -4.28 -17.79 -2.70
CA PHE A 549 -3.88 -18.70 -1.63
C PHE A 549 -4.80 -19.91 -1.52
N VAL A 550 -6.11 -19.67 -1.37
CA VAL A 550 -7.12 -20.73 -1.16
C VAL A 550 -7.70 -21.21 -2.48
N SER A 551 -7.79 -22.54 -2.65
CA SER A 551 -8.30 -23.22 -3.86
C SER A 551 -7.31 -23.20 -5.04
N THR A 552 -7.75 -23.70 -6.20
CA THR A 552 -6.94 -23.82 -7.42
C THR A 552 -7.56 -23.01 -8.56
N PRO A 553 -6.81 -22.16 -9.27
CA PRO A 553 -7.32 -21.38 -10.39
C PRO A 553 -7.50 -22.24 -11.66
N SER A 554 -8.26 -21.73 -12.63
CA SER A 554 -8.17 -22.21 -14.01
C SER A 554 -6.85 -21.77 -14.66
N PRO A 555 -6.39 -22.43 -15.76
CA PRO A 555 -5.22 -21.97 -16.50
C PRO A 555 -5.34 -20.51 -16.98
N GLU A 556 -6.54 -20.09 -17.40
CA GLU A 556 -6.79 -18.70 -17.80
C GLU A 556 -6.64 -17.73 -16.62
N LEU A 557 -7.23 -18.05 -15.47
CA LEU A 557 -7.11 -17.23 -14.28
C LEU A 557 -5.65 -17.12 -13.82
N ALA A 558 -4.89 -18.22 -13.84
CA ALA A 558 -3.46 -18.21 -13.51
C ALA A 558 -2.67 -17.27 -14.44
N ALA A 559 -2.96 -17.30 -15.74
CA ALA A 559 -2.35 -16.40 -16.73
C ALA A 559 -2.73 -14.93 -16.50
N ARG A 560 -3.98 -14.62 -16.18
CA ARG A 560 -4.42 -13.23 -15.89
C ARG A 560 -3.87 -12.70 -14.57
N TRP A 561 -3.78 -13.55 -13.56
CA TRP A 561 -3.28 -13.15 -12.25
C TRP A 561 -1.79 -12.80 -12.30
N VAL A 562 -0.96 -13.61 -12.97
CA VAL A 562 0.47 -13.28 -13.11
C VAL A 562 0.70 -12.02 -13.91
N GLN A 563 -0.10 -11.76 -14.95
CA GLN A 563 -0.03 -10.52 -15.72
C GLN A 563 -0.32 -9.29 -14.86
N CYS A 564 -1.35 -9.36 -14.00
CA CYS A 564 -1.66 -8.31 -13.04
C CYS A 564 -0.56 -8.18 -11.98
N GLY A 565 -0.20 -9.27 -11.31
CA GLY A 565 0.73 -9.28 -10.19
C GLY A 565 2.19 -9.01 -10.56
N ALA A 566 2.58 -9.19 -11.83
CA ALA A 566 3.89 -8.74 -12.32
C ALA A 566 4.01 -7.21 -12.31
N LEU A 567 2.87 -6.50 -12.41
CA LEU A 567 2.77 -5.04 -12.48
C LEU A 567 2.23 -4.41 -11.18
N THR A 568 2.19 -5.16 -10.07
CA THR A 568 1.93 -4.62 -8.72
C THR A 568 3.24 -4.36 -7.96
N PRO A 569 3.25 -3.52 -6.90
CA PRO A 569 4.46 -3.22 -6.15
C PRO A 569 5.16 -4.47 -5.57
N PHE A 570 4.39 -5.41 -5.01
CA PHE A 570 4.87 -6.72 -4.57
C PHE A 570 4.40 -7.85 -5.50
N CYS A 571 5.30 -8.79 -5.84
CA CYS A 571 5.06 -9.88 -6.79
C CYS A 571 5.51 -11.22 -6.20
N ARG A 572 4.57 -11.98 -5.62
CA ARG A 572 4.83 -13.27 -4.96
C ARG A 572 3.84 -14.32 -5.42
N TYR A 573 4.37 -15.45 -5.87
CA TYR A 573 3.58 -16.69 -5.98
C TYR A 573 3.39 -17.31 -4.60
N HIS A 574 2.17 -17.66 -4.23
CA HIS A 574 1.90 -18.34 -2.97
C HIS A 574 0.55 -19.06 -3.03
N ASN A 575 0.51 -20.30 -2.51
CA ASN A 575 -0.71 -21.08 -2.41
C ASN A 575 -0.71 -22.01 -1.18
N HIS A 576 -1.91 -22.40 -0.74
CA HIS A 576 -2.17 -23.17 0.47
C HIS A 576 -1.70 -24.64 0.38
N TRP A 577 -1.39 -25.23 1.54
CA TRP A 577 -1.05 -26.65 1.67
C TRP A 577 -2.21 -27.56 1.26
N GLY A 578 -1.92 -28.64 0.54
CA GLY A 578 -2.94 -29.60 0.11
C GLY A 578 -3.67 -29.22 -1.18
N GLU A 579 -3.51 -27.99 -1.67
CA GLU A 579 -3.80 -27.67 -3.06
C GLU A 579 -2.71 -28.24 -3.99
N PRO A 580 -3.02 -28.58 -5.25
CA PRO A 580 -2.05 -28.87 -6.29
C PRO A 580 -0.96 -27.80 -6.41
N ASP A 581 0.15 -28.16 -7.05
CA ASP A 581 1.24 -27.23 -7.34
C ASP A 581 0.74 -26.11 -8.26
N GLN A 582 0.98 -24.85 -7.91
CA GLN A 582 0.54 -23.68 -8.69
C GLN A 582 1.72 -22.81 -9.15
N TYR A 583 2.87 -23.43 -9.42
CA TYR A 583 4.04 -22.75 -9.99
C TYR A 583 3.73 -22.20 -11.39
N PRO A 584 4.55 -21.27 -11.93
CA PRO A 584 4.39 -20.76 -13.28
C PRO A 584 4.25 -21.84 -14.39
N TRP A 585 4.82 -23.02 -14.18
CA TRP A 585 4.79 -24.14 -15.14
C TRP A 585 3.71 -25.19 -14.85
N SER A 586 2.83 -24.97 -13.87
CA SER A 586 1.81 -25.95 -13.46
C SER A 586 0.61 -26.05 -14.42
N PHE A 587 0.40 -25.06 -15.29
CA PHE A 587 -0.84 -24.90 -16.06
C PHE A 587 -0.67 -25.16 -17.57
N GLY A 588 0.39 -25.89 -17.94
CA GLY A 588 0.70 -26.23 -19.34
C GLY A 588 1.63 -25.22 -20.02
N PRO A 589 2.18 -25.58 -21.20
CA PRO A 589 3.27 -24.82 -21.84
C PRO A 589 2.86 -23.43 -22.33
N GLU A 590 1.59 -23.24 -22.70
CA GLU A 590 1.07 -21.94 -23.12
C GLU A 590 1.05 -20.95 -21.94
N VAL A 591 0.45 -21.34 -20.81
CA VAL A 591 0.42 -20.51 -19.60
C VAL A 591 1.83 -20.30 -19.04
N GLU A 592 2.69 -21.32 -19.09
CA GLU A 592 4.11 -21.16 -18.69
C GLU A 592 4.81 -20.06 -19.49
N ALA A 593 4.58 -19.98 -20.81
CA ALA A 593 5.14 -18.92 -21.65
C ALA A 593 4.60 -17.53 -21.24
N ILE A 594 3.31 -17.43 -20.96
CA ILE A 594 2.68 -16.18 -20.50
C ILE A 594 3.25 -15.74 -19.14
N CYS A 595 3.36 -16.66 -18.17
CA CYS A 595 3.97 -16.39 -16.88
C CYS A 595 5.42 -15.93 -17.04
N ARG A 596 6.20 -16.59 -17.91
CA ARG A 596 7.57 -16.21 -18.22
C ARG A 596 7.65 -14.79 -18.77
N HIS A 597 6.83 -14.44 -19.77
CA HIS A 597 6.85 -13.10 -20.37
C HIS A 597 6.41 -12.01 -19.40
N ALA A 598 5.36 -12.23 -18.61
CA ALA A 598 4.91 -11.28 -17.60
C ALA A 598 6.00 -11.00 -16.55
N ILE A 599 6.66 -12.05 -16.04
CA ILE A 599 7.77 -11.90 -15.09
C ILE A 599 8.98 -11.23 -15.75
N GLN A 600 9.32 -11.58 -17.00
CA GLN A 600 10.41 -10.91 -17.72
C GLN A 600 10.12 -9.43 -17.97
N LEU A 601 8.87 -9.04 -18.23
CA LEU A 601 8.45 -7.64 -18.34
C LEU A 601 8.73 -6.89 -17.03
N ARG A 602 8.33 -7.46 -15.88
CA ARG A 602 8.66 -6.90 -14.57
C ARG A 602 10.16 -6.66 -14.40
N TYR A 603 10.98 -7.66 -14.74
CA TYR A 603 12.43 -7.55 -14.58
C TYR A 603 13.05 -6.50 -15.51
N ARG A 604 12.55 -6.36 -16.74
CA ARG A 604 12.97 -5.28 -17.64
C ARG A 604 12.57 -3.91 -17.11
N LEU A 605 11.41 -3.78 -16.48
CA LEU A 605 10.94 -2.55 -15.86
C LEU A 605 11.57 -2.26 -14.49
N LEU A 606 12.49 -3.08 -13.98
CA LEU A 606 13.10 -2.85 -12.67
C LEU A 606 13.76 -1.47 -12.53
N PRO A 607 14.49 -0.88 -13.51
CA PRO A 607 15.00 0.49 -13.37
C PRO A 607 13.90 1.53 -13.13
N TYR A 608 12.75 1.37 -13.81
CA TYR A 608 11.59 2.23 -13.63
C TYR A 608 10.93 2.02 -12.27
N LEU A 609 10.62 0.77 -11.92
CA LEU A 609 10.04 0.41 -10.63
C LEU A 609 10.92 0.87 -9.48
N TYR A 610 12.21 0.58 -9.54
CA TYR A 610 13.18 0.96 -8.52
C TYR A 610 13.23 2.46 -8.31
N SER A 611 13.19 3.24 -9.39
CA SER A 611 13.09 4.70 -9.31
C SER A 611 11.78 5.15 -8.66
N ALA A 612 10.63 4.53 -8.98
CA ALA A 612 9.35 4.80 -8.34
C ALA A 612 9.34 4.45 -6.83
N PHE A 613 10.04 3.39 -6.42
CA PHE A 613 10.22 3.04 -5.00
C PHE A 613 11.08 4.07 -4.25
N PHE A 614 12.13 4.60 -4.89
CA PHE A 614 12.91 5.71 -4.32
C PHE A 614 12.10 6.99 -4.21
N GLN A 615 11.25 7.28 -5.19
CA GLN A 615 10.29 8.38 -5.10
C GLN A 615 9.32 8.16 -3.93
N ALA A 616 8.71 6.99 -3.80
CA ALA A 616 7.83 6.65 -2.70
C ALA A 616 8.51 6.80 -1.32
N SER A 617 9.76 6.35 -1.19
CA SER A 617 10.56 6.57 0.04
C SER A 617 10.85 8.05 0.31
N ALA A 618 11.04 8.85 -0.75
CA ALA A 618 11.34 10.27 -0.64
C ALA A 618 10.11 11.16 -0.43
N SER A 619 8.94 10.84 -0.99
CA SER A 619 7.74 11.69 -0.97
C SER A 619 6.57 11.10 -0.18
N GLY A 620 6.46 9.77 -0.11
CA GLY A 620 5.28 9.07 0.38
C GLY A 620 4.23 8.78 -0.69
N ASP A 621 4.54 9.04 -1.97
CA ASP A 621 3.61 8.75 -3.07
C ASP A 621 3.42 7.24 -3.27
N PRO A 622 2.23 6.79 -3.73
CA PRO A 622 2.00 5.40 -4.04
C PRO A 622 2.77 4.96 -5.30
N ILE A 623 3.03 3.66 -5.39
CA ILE A 623 3.65 3.03 -6.56
C ILE A 623 2.58 2.59 -7.56
N ALA A 624 1.54 1.88 -7.10
CA ALA A 624 0.30 1.71 -7.85
C ALA A 624 -0.64 2.85 -7.46
N ARG A 625 -0.85 3.81 -8.37
CA ARG A 625 -1.57 5.06 -8.13
C ARG A 625 -2.99 4.96 -8.71
N PRO A 626 -4.05 5.11 -7.89
CA PRO A 626 -5.39 5.23 -8.43
C PRO A 626 -5.49 6.51 -9.26
N LEU A 627 -6.28 6.51 -10.33
CA LEU A 627 -6.29 7.63 -11.28
C LEU A 627 -6.69 8.96 -10.62
N VAL A 628 -7.55 8.93 -9.59
CA VAL A 628 -7.88 10.11 -8.76
C VAL A 628 -6.65 10.80 -8.16
N TYR A 629 -5.55 10.08 -7.91
CA TYR A 629 -4.35 10.64 -7.29
C TYR A 629 -3.64 11.67 -8.18
N ASP A 630 -3.64 11.43 -9.49
CA ASP A 630 -3.01 12.30 -10.50
C ASP A 630 -4.05 13.14 -11.25
N PHE A 631 -5.31 12.72 -11.28
CA PHE A 631 -6.39 13.30 -12.10
C PHE A 631 -7.66 13.60 -11.31
N GLN A 632 -7.58 14.08 -10.06
CA GLN A 632 -8.77 14.27 -9.20
C GLN A 632 -9.88 15.15 -9.78
N GLN A 633 -9.56 16.03 -10.74
CA GLN A 633 -10.53 16.92 -11.36
C GLN A 633 -11.37 16.21 -12.43
N ASP A 634 -10.91 15.05 -12.90
CA ASP A 634 -11.60 14.22 -13.87
C ASP A 634 -12.60 13.31 -13.14
N PRO A 635 -13.92 13.44 -13.40
CA PRO A 635 -14.93 12.61 -12.75
C PRO A 635 -14.78 11.11 -13.07
N HIS A 636 -14.33 10.74 -14.27
CA HIS A 636 -14.13 9.33 -14.61
C HIS A 636 -12.91 8.74 -13.90
N ALA A 637 -11.85 9.52 -13.75
CA ALA A 637 -10.68 9.10 -12.97
C ALA A 637 -11.02 8.86 -11.49
N ARG A 638 -12.00 9.59 -10.93
CA ARG A 638 -12.49 9.41 -9.55
C ARG A 638 -13.30 8.15 -9.33
N GLU A 639 -13.96 7.66 -10.37
CA GLU A 639 -14.79 6.45 -10.36
C GLU A 639 -14.01 5.20 -10.83
N THR A 640 -12.83 5.37 -11.41
CA THR A 640 -12.03 4.25 -11.94
C THR A 640 -11.31 3.51 -10.82
N ASP A 641 -11.63 2.23 -10.66
CA ASP A 641 -11.01 1.33 -9.67
C ASP A 641 -10.49 0.01 -10.27
N ASP A 642 -10.61 -0.14 -11.59
CA ASP A 642 -10.22 -1.31 -12.38
C ASP A 642 -9.01 -1.04 -13.33
N ALA A 643 -8.35 0.11 -13.14
CA ALA A 643 -7.12 0.53 -13.80
C ALA A 643 -6.33 1.51 -12.91
N TYR A 644 -5.02 1.56 -13.07
CA TYR A 644 -4.14 2.40 -12.25
C TYR A 644 -2.88 2.81 -12.98
N LEU A 645 -2.21 3.86 -12.49
CA LEU A 645 -0.84 4.16 -12.93
C LEU A 645 0.15 3.35 -12.09
N LEU A 646 1.02 2.59 -12.74
CA LEU A 646 2.24 2.08 -12.13
C LEU A 646 3.31 3.16 -12.28
N GLY A 647 3.70 3.79 -11.17
CA GLY A 647 4.44 5.05 -11.15
C GLY A 647 3.63 6.18 -11.79
N GLU A 648 4.26 7.01 -12.62
CA GLU A 648 3.61 8.16 -13.29
C GLU A 648 3.30 7.92 -14.75
N ALA A 649 3.93 6.91 -15.35
CA ALA A 649 4.08 6.80 -16.78
C ALA A 649 3.33 5.61 -17.40
N LEU A 650 2.98 4.57 -16.64
CA LEU A 650 2.36 3.35 -17.17
C LEU A 650 0.95 3.17 -16.63
N LEU A 651 -0.07 3.20 -17.48
CA LEU A 651 -1.43 2.82 -17.11
C LEU A 651 -1.63 1.32 -17.35
N VAL A 652 -1.95 0.61 -16.27
CA VAL A 652 -2.22 -0.83 -16.25
C VAL A 652 -3.72 -1.05 -16.13
N ALA A 653 -4.30 -1.88 -17.00
CA ALA A 653 -5.72 -2.22 -16.97
C ALA A 653 -5.93 -3.75 -16.97
N PRO A 654 -5.89 -4.40 -15.78
CA PRO A 654 -5.99 -5.86 -15.64
C PRO A 654 -7.26 -6.50 -16.19
N VAL A 655 -7.18 -7.71 -16.74
CA VAL A 655 -8.38 -8.47 -17.12
C VAL A 655 -8.84 -9.32 -15.94
N CYS A 656 -10.00 -9.00 -15.39
CA CYS A 656 -10.55 -9.66 -14.20
C CYS A 656 -11.84 -10.46 -14.50
N THR A 657 -12.09 -10.82 -15.76
CA THR A 657 -13.28 -11.57 -16.16
C THR A 657 -12.89 -12.69 -17.13
N GLU A 658 -13.43 -13.88 -16.90
CA GLU A 658 -13.19 -15.07 -17.72
C GLU A 658 -13.60 -14.87 -19.19
N GLY A 659 -12.78 -15.39 -20.11
CA GLY A 659 -13.00 -15.35 -21.56
C GLY A 659 -12.83 -13.95 -22.18
N CYS A 660 -12.47 -12.94 -21.41
CA CYS A 660 -12.33 -11.57 -21.89
C CYS A 660 -11.07 -11.44 -22.78
N THR A 661 -11.27 -10.98 -24.02
CA THR A 661 -10.21 -10.74 -25.01
C THR A 661 -10.11 -9.28 -25.45
N GLU A 662 -11.01 -8.43 -24.97
CA GLU A 662 -11.00 -6.98 -25.08
C GLU A 662 -11.81 -6.37 -23.94
N ARG A 663 -11.43 -5.19 -23.46
CA ARG A 663 -12.17 -4.47 -22.41
C ARG A 663 -12.20 -2.97 -22.67
N ARG A 664 -13.20 -2.29 -22.09
CA ARG A 664 -13.20 -0.84 -22.03
C ARG A 664 -12.14 -0.36 -21.03
N VAL A 665 -11.37 0.64 -21.42
CA VAL A 665 -10.34 1.27 -20.58
C VAL A 665 -10.53 2.78 -20.66
N TYR A 666 -10.56 3.45 -19.52
CA TYR A 666 -10.53 4.91 -19.46
C TYR A 666 -9.08 5.40 -19.53
N LEU A 667 -8.81 6.32 -20.45
CA LEU A 667 -7.52 7.01 -20.55
C LEU A 667 -7.73 8.45 -20.08
N PRO A 668 -7.14 8.87 -18.95
CA PRO A 668 -7.21 10.26 -18.47
C PRO A 668 -6.55 11.25 -19.42
N GLU A 669 -6.66 12.55 -19.13
CA GLU A 669 -6.04 13.62 -19.93
C GLU A 669 -4.55 13.38 -20.22
N GLY A 670 -4.16 13.62 -21.49
CA GLY A 670 -2.79 13.50 -21.99
C GLY A 670 -2.71 12.63 -23.24
N THR A 671 -1.50 12.35 -23.68
CA THR A 671 -1.25 11.37 -24.75
C THR A 671 -0.97 9.99 -24.17
N TRP A 672 -1.52 8.94 -24.79
CA TRP A 672 -1.30 7.55 -24.39
C TRP A 672 -0.85 6.71 -25.57
N VAL A 673 0.11 5.81 -25.36
CA VAL A 673 0.66 4.90 -26.37
C VAL A 673 0.46 3.48 -25.88
N ASP A 674 -0.23 2.65 -26.64
CA ASP A 674 -0.33 1.22 -26.36
C ASP A 674 1.07 0.58 -26.41
N TRP A 675 1.46 -0.07 -25.31
CA TRP A 675 2.82 -0.58 -25.10
C TRP A 675 3.23 -1.63 -26.13
N TYR A 676 2.28 -2.35 -26.74
CA TYR A 676 2.60 -3.47 -27.63
C TYR A 676 2.43 -3.12 -29.11
N THR A 677 1.46 -2.28 -29.43
CA THR A 677 1.06 -1.96 -30.81
C THR A 677 1.58 -0.62 -31.30
N GLU A 678 2.10 0.22 -30.41
CA GLU A 678 2.48 1.61 -30.67
C GLU A 678 1.30 2.49 -31.13
N GLU A 679 0.06 2.00 -30.98
CA GLU A 679 -1.13 2.80 -31.28
C GLU A 679 -1.22 3.97 -30.29
N ARG A 680 -1.49 5.17 -30.83
CA ARG A 680 -1.56 6.40 -30.06
C ARG A 680 -3.02 6.79 -29.84
N HIS A 681 -3.35 7.16 -28.63
CA HIS A 681 -4.67 7.58 -28.20
C HIS A 681 -4.59 8.95 -27.51
N ALA A 682 -5.55 9.82 -27.82
CA ALA A 682 -5.80 10.98 -26.98
C ALA A 682 -6.45 10.55 -25.66
N GLY A 683 -6.20 11.29 -24.59
CA GLY A 683 -6.83 11.11 -23.29
C GLY A 683 -8.24 11.69 -23.19
N GLY A 684 -8.81 11.62 -21.99
CA GLY A 684 -10.16 12.11 -21.69
C GLY A 684 -11.27 11.27 -22.30
N GLN A 685 -11.00 9.99 -22.60
CA GLN A 685 -11.95 9.12 -23.30
C GLN A 685 -11.82 7.65 -22.91
N PHE A 686 -12.87 6.90 -23.20
CA PHE A 686 -12.83 5.45 -23.16
C PHE A 686 -12.42 4.87 -24.51
N ILE A 687 -11.56 3.86 -24.49
CA ILE A 687 -11.20 3.05 -25.65
C ILE A 687 -11.60 1.59 -25.43
N THR A 688 -11.68 0.81 -26.51
CA THR A 688 -11.76 -0.65 -26.44
C THR A 688 -10.35 -1.21 -26.64
N ALA A 689 -9.70 -1.60 -25.54
CA ALA A 689 -8.37 -2.16 -25.55
C ALA A 689 -8.40 -3.66 -25.86
N LYS A 690 -7.53 -4.12 -26.78
CA LYS A 690 -7.34 -5.55 -27.02
C LYS A 690 -6.59 -6.17 -25.86
N ALA A 691 -7.10 -7.30 -25.38
CA ALA A 691 -6.56 -8.03 -24.25
C ALA A 691 -6.51 -9.53 -24.55
N PRO A 692 -5.80 -9.99 -25.61
CA PRO A 692 -5.61 -11.42 -25.83
C PRO A 692 -4.96 -12.09 -24.60
N LEU A 693 -5.06 -13.42 -24.50
CA LEU A 693 -4.64 -14.14 -23.29
C LEU A 693 -3.17 -13.92 -22.94
N ASP A 694 -2.32 -13.67 -23.93
CA ASP A 694 -0.87 -13.53 -23.78
C ASP A 694 -0.40 -12.17 -23.24
N ARG A 695 -1.27 -11.15 -23.16
CA ARG A 695 -0.91 -9.84 -22.60
C ARG A 695 -2.01 -9.12 -21.84
N ILE A 696 -1.57 -8.25 -20.95
CA ILE A 696 -2.41 -7.29 -20.21
C ILE A 696 -2.41 -5.94 -20.92
N PRO A 697 -3.56 -5.26 -21.08
CA PRO A 697 -3.60 -3.89 -21.57
C PRO A 697 -2.69 -2.96 -20.74
N LEU A 698 -1.73 -2.34 -21.43
CA LEU A 698 -0.69 -1.50 -20.84
C LEU A 698 -0.44 -0.31 -21.77
N PHE A 699 -0.48 0.90 -21.21
CA PHE A 699 -0.34 2.14 -21.97
C PHE A 699 0.74 3.03 -21.34
N ALA A 700 1.67 3.50 -22.15
CA ALA A 700 2.66 4.49 -21.73
C ALA A 700 2.15 5.90 -21.99
N ARG A 701 2.33 6.78 -21.00
CA ARG A 701 1.94 8.19 -21.05
C ARG A 701 2.98 9.00 -21.81
N GLY A 702 2.52 9.84 -22.72
CA GLY A 702 3.35 10.83 -23.41
C GLY A 702 3.98 11.81 -22.41
N GLY A 703 5.20 12.25 -22.71
CA GLY A 703 5.99 13.14 -21.88
C GLY A 703 6.98 12.43 -20.96
N TYR A 704 6.80 11.13 -20.73
CA TYR A 704 7.63 10.38 -19.78
C TYR A 704 8.75 9.59 -20.47
N ILE A 705 9.84 9.44 -19.73
CA ILE A 705 10.96 8.57 -20.10
C ILE A 705 10.97 7.37 -19.16
N ILE A 706 10.80 6.18 -19.71
CA ILE A 706 10.75 4.93 -18.95
C ILE A 706 12.08 4.19 -19.13
N PRO A 707 12.92 4.09 -18.07
CA PRO A 707 14.14 3.30 -18.13
C PRO A 707 13.84 1.80 -17.98
N SER A 708 14.53 1.00 -18.79
CA SER A 708 14.41 -0.46 -18.76
C SER A 708 15.76 -1.15 -18.98
N TYR A 709 15.88 -2.39 -18.49
CA TYR A 709 16.97 -3.27 -18.90
C TYR A 709 16.74 -3.75 -20.34
N GLU A 710 17.83 -3.93 -21.08
CA GLU A 710 17.78 -4.46 -22.45
C GLU A 710 17.24 -5.90 -22.50
N SER A 711 17.48 -6.68 -21.45
CA SER A 711 16.89 -8.01 -21.27
C SER A 711 16.65 -8.29 -19.78
N ALA A 712 15.72 -9.18 -19.48
CA ALA A 712 15.44 -9.59 -18.11
C ALA A 712 16.60 -10.48 -17.58
N PRO A 713 17.28 -10.10 -16.49
CA PRO A 713 18.22 -11.00 -15.85
C PRO A 713 17.48 -12.14 -15.14
N ALA A 714 18.16 -13.27 -14.88
CA ALA A 714 17.57 -14.39 -14.14
C ALA A 714 17.30 -14.07 -12.65
N SER A 715 18.03 -13.09 -12.11
CA SER A 715 17.91 -12.54 -10.75
C SER A 715 18.62 -11.18 -10.73
N THR A 716 18.24 -10.31 -9.79
CA THR A 716 18.98 -9.06 -9.51
C THR A 716 20.35 -9.28 -8.87
N MET A 717 20.65 -10.49 -8.36
CA MET A 717 21.93 -10.80 -7.73
C MET A 717 23.09 -10.67 -8.73
N ASP A 718 24.07 -9.83 -8.38
CA ASP A 718 25.24 -9.47 -9.20
C ASP A 718 24.88 -8.94 -10.59
N HIS A 719 23.66 -8.43 -10.78
CA HIS A 719 23.27 -7.81 -12.02
C HIS A 719 23.71 -6.34 -12.04
N ALA A 720 24.66 -6.03 -12.92
CA ALA A 720 25.11 -4.66 -13.17
C ALA A 720 24.96 -4.37 -14.68
N PRO A 721 23.97 -3.56 -15.10
CA PRO A 721 23.75 -3.30 -16.51
C PRO A 721 24.87 -2.45 -17.11
N GLU A 722 25.40 -2.88 -18.26
CA GLU A 722 26.38 -2.12 -19.05
C GLU A 722 25.71 -1.07 -19.96
N ARG A 723 24.44 -1.30 -20.29
CA ARG A 723 23.59 -0.43 -21.10
C ARG A 723 22.18 -0.42 -20.51
N LEU A 724 21.53 0.75 -20.54
CA LEU A 724 20.10 0.89 -20.28
C LEU A 724 19.36 1.35 -21.53
N VAL A 725 18.10 0.92 -21.66
CA VAL A 725 17.18 1.43 -22.66
C VAL A 725 16.32 2.52 -22.03
N LEU A 726 16.20 3.66 -22.70
CA LEU A 726 15.33 4.77 -22.29
C LEU A 726 14.23 4.92 -23.33
N HIS A 727 13.01 4.52 -22.97
CA HIS A 727 11.84 4.68 -23.82
C HIS A 727 11.29 6.10 -23.66
N VAL A 728 11.41 6.92 -24.71
CA VAL A 728 10.97 8.31 -24.73
C VAL A 728 9.62 8.38 -25.43
N PHE A 729 8.54 8.52 -24.66
CA PHE A 729 7.18 8.65 -25.22
C PHE A 729 6.89 10.11 -25.54
N VAL A 730 6.90 10.47 -26.83
CA VAL A 730 6.69 11.87 -27.24
C VAL A 730 5.24 12.28 -26.96
N PRO A 731 4.99 13.34 -26.15
CA PRO A 731 3.64 13.85 -25.88
C PRO A 731 3.10 14.60 -27.09
N ASP A 732 1.79 14.68 -27.30
CA ASP A 732 1.16 15.55 -28.31
C ASP A 732 1.01 16.99 -27.82
N GLU A 733 0.89 17.17 -26.52
CA GLU A 733 0.75 18.43 -25.81
C GLU A 733 2.11 19.15 -25.61
N ASP A 734 2.09 20.47 -25.76
CA ASP A 734 3.21 21.32 -25.36
C ASP A 734 3.31 21.36 -23.84
N GLY A 735 4.53 21.35 -23.32
CA GLY A 735 4.74 21.30 -21.88
C GLY A 735 6.12 20.83 -21.50
N GLU A 736 6.27 20.64 -20.20
CA GLU A 736 7.50 20.15 -19.59
C GLU A 736 7.16 19.00 -18.64
N PHE A 737 7.89 17.91 -18.81
CA PHE A 737 7.66 16.64 -18.14
C PHE A 737 8.95 16.18 -17.49
N VAL A 738 8.83 15.58 -16.31
CA VAL A 738 9.98 15.14 -15.51
C VAL A 738 9.90 13.64 -15.30
N SER A 739 11.02 12.96 -15.48
CA SER A 739 11.18 11.54 -15.14
C SER A 739 12.49 11.36 -14.39
N GLU A 740 12.58 10.34 -13.56
CA GLU A 740 13.77 10.07 -12.76
C GLU A 740 14.27 8.64 -12.97
N LEU A 741 15.59 8.49 -12.99
CA LEU A 741 16.29 7.22 -12.90
C LEU A 741 17.19 7.27 -11.68
N HIS A 742 17.02 6.32 -10.77
CA HIS A 742 17.89 6.08 -9.62
C HIS A 742 18.70 4.80 -9.81
N GLU A 743 20.02 4.91 -9.69
CA GLU A 743 20.98 3.80 -9.78
C GLU A 743 21.87 3.82 -8.53
N ASP A 744 21.93 2.71 -7.80
CA ASP A 744 22.87 2.49 -6.69
C ASP A 744 23.22 0.99 -6.59
N ASP A 745 23.88 0.58 -5.51
CA ASP A 745 24.27 -0.83 -5.29
C ASP A 745 23.09 -1.80 -5.07
N GLY A 746 21.85 -1.30 -4.93
CA GLY A 746 20.67 -2.13 -4.74
C GLY A 746 20.50 -2.74 -3.36
N LEU A 747 21.45 -2.58 -2.43
CA LEU A 747 21.58 -3.45 -1.27
C LEU A 747 21.85 -2.69 0.04
N THR A 748 22.72 -1.68 -0.01
CA THR A 748 23.25 -1.04 1.20
C THR A 748 22.62 0.33 1.44
N LEU A 749 22.87 0.88 2.63
CA LEU A 749 22.51 2.25 3.01
C LEU A 749 23.50 3.29 2.48
N SER A 750 24.48 2.90 1.64
CA SER A 750 25.47 3.82 1.08
C SER A 750 24.87 4.91 0.20
N PHE A 751 23.70 4.67 -0.41
CA PHE A 751 22.97 5.69 -1.15
C PHE A 751 22.64 6.92 -0.27
N ALA A 752 22.36 6.72 1.03
CA ALA A 752 22.08 7.81 1.96
C ALA A 752 23.30 8.72 2.19
N ARG A 753 24.50 8.24 1.86
CA ARG A 753 25.78 8.97 1.90
C ARG A 753 26.23 9.49 0.53
N GLY A 754 25.36 9.44 -0.48
CA GLY A 754 25.63 9.94 -1.82
C GLY A 754 26.16 8.89 -2.82
N ALA A 755 26.30 7.62 -2.43
CA ALA A 755 26.80 6.55 -3.31
C ALA A 755 25.71 6.04 -4.25
N TYR A 756 25.31 6.89 -5.20
CA TYR A 756 24.29 6.63 -6.21
C TYR A 756 24.53 7.53 -7.43
N TYR A 757 23.80 7.27 -8.51
CA TYR A 757 23.50 8.23 -9.55
C TYR A 757 21.99 8.45 -9.62
N ARG A 758 21.57 9.71 -9.59
CA ARG A 758 20.18 10.10 -9.88
C ARG A 758 20.18 10.99 -11.10
N THR A 759 19.53 10.51 -12.15
CA THR A 759 19.35 11.25 -13.39
C THR A 759 17.93 11.79 -13.42
N THR A 760 17.78 13.11 -13.36
CA THR A 760 16.50 13.79 -13.61
C THR A 760 16.44 14.15 -15.08
N PHE A 761 15.52 13.53 -15.79
CA PHE A 761 15.21 13.86 -17.17
C PHE A 761 14.12 14.94 -17.21
N ARG A 762 14.34 15.97 -18.02
CA ARG A 762 13.35 17.00 -18.33
C ARG A 762 13.11 17.00 -19.83
N LEU A 763 11.92 16.53 -20.23
CA LEU A 763 11.44 16.54 -21.60
C LEU A 763 10.56 17.78 -21.79
N THR A 764 10.89 18.59 -22.79
CA THR A 764 10.14 19.81 -23.10
C THR A 764 9.70 19.77 -24.55
N ARG A 765 8.41 19.97 -24.81
CA ARG A 765 7.83 20.14 -26.14
C ARG A 765 7.33 21.57 -26.32
N ARG A 766 7.70 22.19 -27.44
CA ARG A 766 7.25 23.54 -27.87
C ARG A 766 6.97 23.53 -29.38
N GLY A 767 5.71 23.32 -29.76
CA GLY A 767 5.33 23.09 -31.15
C GLY A 767 6.06 21.86 -31.71
N ALA A 768 6.84 22.06 -32.76
CA ALA A 768 7.66 21.02 -33.38
C ALA A 768 9.00 20.79 -32.65
N ALA A 769 9.44 21.68 -31.75
CA ALA A 769 10.69 21.48 -31.04
C ALA A 769 10.50 20.54 -29.84
N LEU A 770 11.35 19.52 -29.73
CA LEU A 770 11.43 18.63 -28.58
C LEU A 770 12.87 18.63 -28.04
N SER A 771 13.03 18.80 -26.73
CA SER A 771 14.32 18.67 -26.05
C SER A 771 14.23 17.74 -24.86
N VAL A 772 15.28 16.93 -24.65
CA VAL A 772 15.47 16.13 -23.44
C VAL A 772 16.76 16.58 -22.80
N SER A 773 16.70 17.06 -21.55
CA SER A 773 17.89 17.35 -20.76
C SER A 773 17.98 16.36 -19.60
N ALA A 774 19.17 15.82 -19.35
CA ALA A 774 19.46 14.94 -18.24
C ALA A 774 20.43 15.63 -17.29
N ALA A 775 20.02 15.76 -16.03
CA ALA A 775 20.86 16.26 -14.94
C ALA A 775 21.17 15.12 -13.98
N VAL A 776 22.45 14.82 -13.81
CA VAL A 776 22.94 13.73 -12.96
C VAL A 776 23.48 14.30 -11.65
N THR A 777 23.08 13.68 -10.54
CA THR A 777 23.59 13.95 -9.20
C THR A 777 24.03 12.66 -8.51
N GLY A 778 24.83 12.78 -7.45
CA GLY A 778 25.40 11.66 -6.71
C GLY A 778 26.88 11.44 -7.01
N CYS A 779 27.53 10.61 -6.19
CA CYS A 779 28.98 10.38 -6.21
C CYS A 779 29.39 9.10 -6.96
N GLY A 780 28.42 8.34 -7.48
CA GLY A 780 28.63 7.01 -8.05
C GLY A 780 28.87 5.93 -6.99
N PHE A 781 29.01 4.68 -7.45
CA PHE A 781 29.17 3.50 -6.59
C PHE A 781 30.04 2.43 -7.29
N PRO A 782 30.76 1.57 -6.54
CA PRO A 782 31.75 0.64 -7.09
C PRO A 782 31.21 -0.38 -8.11
N GLU A 783 29.95 -0.76 -8.00
CA GLU A 783 29.26 -1.75 -8.83
C GLU A 783 28.74 -1.16 -10.14
N PHE A 784 28.78 0.16 -10.33
CA PHE A 784 28.30 0.81 -11.54
C PHE A 784 29.08 0.35 -12.78
N ARG A 785 28.38 -0.16 -13.81
CA ARG A 785 29.00 -0.65 -15.06
C ARG A 785 28.45 0.00 -16.32
N ARG A 786 27.41 0.84 -16.22
CA ARG A 786 26.77 1.44 -17.38
C ARG A 786 27.73 2.38 -18.11
N HIS A 787 27.87 2.16 -19.41
CA HIS A 787 28.69 2.97 -20.29
C HIS A 787 27.96 3.46 -21.54
N ALA A 788 26.74 2.98 -21.78
CA ALA A 788 25.91 3.40 -22.91
C ALA A 788 24.44 3.58 -22.52
N LEU A 789 23.76 4.47 -23.24
CA LEU A 789 22.31 4.62 -23.23
C LEU A 789 21.78 4.37 -24.64
N ARG A 790 20.72 3.56 -24.73
CA ARG A 790 19.96 3.34 -25.97
C ARG A 790 18.60 3.98 -25.81
N LEU A 791 18.36 5.07 -26.53
CA LEU A 791 17.08 5.77 -26.51
C LEU A 791 16.19 5.23 -27.62
N VAL A 792 14.94 4.97 -27.27
CA VAL A 792 13.89 4.56 -28.21
C VAL A 792 12.81 5.64 -28.18
N PHE A 793 12.65 6.37 -29.28
CA PHE A 793 11.65 7.43 -29.39
C PHE A 793 10.34 6.86 -29.95
N HIS A 794 9.31 6.82 -29.11
CA HIS A 794 7.96 6.38 -29.47
C HIS A 794 7.15 7.58 -29.99
N GLY A 795 6.70 7.50 -31.25
CA GLY A 795 5.99 8.58 -31.93
C GLY A 795 6.87 9.61 -32.66
N PHE A 796 8.17 9.35 -32.83
CA PHE A 796 9.09 10.22 -33.58
C PHE A 796 9.32 9.74 -35.02
N ARG A 797 9.46 10.67 -35.98
CA ARG A 797 9.67 10.37 -37.42
C ARG A 797 10.88 11.04 -38.07
N GLY A 798 11.68 11.80 -37.33
CA GLY A 798 12.86 12.46 -37.89
C GLY A 798 14.06 11.51 -38.05
N LYS A 799 15.07 11.98 -38.80
CA LYS A 799 16.29 11.20 -39.13
C LYS A 799 17.52 11.62 -38.33
N GLU A 800 17.46 12.77 -37.69
CA GLU A 800 18.60 13.40 -37.01
C GLU A 800 18.15 13.95 -35.67
N ILE A 801 18.97 13.74 -34.64
CA ILE A 801 18.89 14.44 -33.37
C ILE A 801 20.23 15.09 -33.08
N THR A 802 20.24 16.14 -32.26
CA THR A 802 21.47 16.80 -31.82
C THR A 802 21.74 16.44 -30.37
N LEU A 803 22.84 15.75 -30.09
CA LEU A 803 23.36 15.46 -28.75
C LEU A 803 24.49 16.45 -28.42
N ASP A 804 24.27 17.33 -27.45
CA ASP A 804 25.26 18.34 -27.01
C ASP A 804 25.90 19.13 -28.17
N GLY A 805 25.06 19.50 -29.15
CA GLY A 805 25.48 20.22 -30.36
C GLY A 805 26.02 19.34 -31.49
N ARG A 806 26.15 18.01 -31.31
CA ARG A 806 26.60 17.05 -32.33
C ARG A 806 25.42 16.30 -32.94
N THR A 807 25.32 16.29 -34.26
CA THR A 807 24.27 15.53 -34.96
C THR A 807 24.54 14.03 -34.87
N LEU A 808 23.54 13.28 -34.40
CA LEU A 808 23.48 11.83 -34.41
C LEU A 808 22.40 11.38 -35.39
N ARG A 809 22.69 10.31 -36.13
CA ARG A 809 21.71 9.68 -37.01
C ARG A 809 20.77 8.83 -36.17
N VAL A 810 19.48 8.95 -36.47
CA VAL A 810 18.42 8.13 -35.89
C VAL A 810 18.12 6.99 -36.84
N GLU A 811 18.25 5.76 -36.33
CA GLU A 811 17.91 4.55 -37.09
C GLU A 811 16.67 3.93 -36.45
N ASP A 812 15.58 3.95 -37.18
CA ASP A 812 14.27 3.47 -36.74
C ASP A 812 13.76 4.04 -35.40
N GLY A 813 14.04 5.31 -35.13
CA GLY A 813 13.65 5.96 -33.87
C GLY A 813 14.57 5.61 -32.70
N VAL A 814 15.69 4.92 -32.96
CA VAL A 814 16.68 4.54 -31.97
C VAL A 814 17.94 5.37 -32.14
N VAL A 815 18.49 5.81 -31.01
CA VAL A 815 19.85 6.38 -30.94
C VAL A 815 20.58 5.76 -29.77
N GLU A 816 21.83 5.42 -29.99
CA GLU A 816 22.73 4.92 -28.95
C GLU A 816 23.96 5.82 -28.86
N PHE A 817 24.39 6.10 -27.63
CA PHE A 817 25.61 6.86 -27.38
C PHE A 817 26.24 6.45 -26.05
N GLU A 818 27.55 6.69 -25.93
CA GLU A 818 28.27 6.51 -24.67
C GLU A 818 27.80 7.52 -23.63
N ASN A 819 27.48 7.03 -22.42
CA ASN A 819 27.15 7.86 -21.28
C ASN A 819 27.47 7.10 -19.99
N ARG A 820 28.35 7.66 -19.17
CA ARG A 820 28.78 7.07 -17.89
C ARG A 820 28.20 7.85 -16.71
N ALA A 821 26.88 8.04 -16.75
CA ALA A 821 26.14 8.91 -15.81
C ALA A 821 26.59 10.39 -15.88
N GLU A 822 26.67 10.90 -17.11
CA GLU A 822 26.99 12.29 -17.40
C GLU A 822 25.74 13.07 -17.80
N ASN A 823 25.73 14.38 -17.56
CA ASN A 823 24.71 15.27 -18.10
C ASN A 823 24.72 15.22 -19.62
N PHE A 824 23.54 15.30 -20.23
CA PHE A 824 23.42 15.43 -21.68
C PHE A 824 22.18 16.23 -22.06
N THR A 825 22.21 16.84 -23.25
CA THR A 825 21.04 17.48 -23.86
C THR A 825 20.84 16.94 -25.26
N LEU A 826 19.62 16.48 -25.52
CA LEU A 826 19.13 16.12 -26.85
C LEU A 826 18.17 17.20 -27.33
N ALA A 827 18.33 17.62 -28.58
CA ALA A 827 17.39 18.49 -29.27
C ALA A 827 17.00 17.86 -30.61
N LEU A 828 15.71 17.86 -30.91
CA LEU A 828 15.17 17.36 -32.17
C LEU A 828 13.95 18.17 -32.60
N VAL A 829 13.65 18.08 -33.89
CA VAL A 829 12.47 18.71 -34.51
C VAL A 829 11.54 17.61 -34.99
N LEU A 830 10.29 17.66 -34.54
CA LEU A 830 9.21 16.77 -34.94
C LEU A 830 8.74 17.18 -36.34
N ASP A 831 8.55 16.20 -37.23
CA ASP A 831 7.91 16.46 -38.51
C ASP A 831 6.41 16.75 -38.30
N ASP A 832 5.91 17.87 -38.81
CA ASP A 832 4.52 18.36 -38.63
C ASP A 832 3.41 17.45 -39.21
N ALA A 833 3.75 16.28 -39.74
CA ALA A 833 2.80 15.38 -40.37
C ALA A 833 2.02 14.56 -39.33
N ARG A 834 0.91 15.13 -38.84
CA ARG A 834 -0.19 14.37 -38.21
C ARG A 834 -0.72 13.33 -39.19
N SER A 835 -0.22 12.09 -39.13
CA SER A 835 -0.69 11.00 -40.01
C SER A 835 -0.30 9.62 -39.46
N ALA A 836 -1.33 8.85 -39.12
CA ALA A 836 -1.46 7.40 -38.87
C ALA A 836 -0.19 6.54 -38.67
N ALA A 837 -0.22 5.71 -37.63
CA ALA A 837 0.77 4.69 -37.30
C ALA A 837 1.21 3.87 -38.53
N VAL A 838 2.52 3.63 -38.65
CA VAL A 838 3.07 2.63 -39.57
C VAL A 838 3.21 1.34 -38.77
N PRO A 839 2.60 0.20 -39.19
CA PRO A 839 2.86 -1.08 -38.54
C PRO A 839 4.33 -1.45 -38.78
N ARG A 840 5.16 -1.47 -37.73
CA ARG A 840 6.56 -1.92 -37.83
C ARG A 840 6.66 -3.40 -37.47
N ALA A 841 6.72 -4.24 -38.49
CA ALA A 841 6.92 -5.68 -38.34
C ALA A 841 8.31 -6.08 -37.76
N GLU A 842 9.26 -5.17 -37.65
CA GLU A 842 10.59 -5.44 -37.06
C GLU A 842 10.74 -4.97 -35.59
N GLN A 843 9.80 -4.17 -35.07
CA GLN A 843 9.70 -3.91 -33.63
C GLN A 843 8.86 -4.94 -32.90
N VAL A 844 8.01 -5.70 -33.61
CA VAL A 844 7.33 -6.87 -33.06
C VAL A 844 8.33 -7.95 -32.65
N ALA A 845 9.45 -8.14 -33.36
CA ALA A 845 10.51 -9.04 -32.89
C ALA A 845 11.30 -8.49 -31.68
N LEU A 846 11.36 -7.17 -31.50
CA LEU A 846 11.91 -6.55 -30.30
C LEU A 846 10.86 -6.54 -29.18
N HIS A 847 9.55 -6.52 -29.46
CA HIS A 847 8.45 -6.49 -28.49
C HIS A 847 7.86 -7.87 -28.10
N GLU A 848 8.04 -8.89 -28.94
CA GLU A 848 7.81 -10.31 -28.63
C GLU A 848 9.04 -10.94 -27.94
N ALA A 849 10.20 -10.24 -27.99
CA ALA A 849 11.36 -10.47 -27.12
C ALA A 849 11.45 -9.50 -25.93
N LEU A 850 10.69 -8.38 -25.96
CA LEU A 850 10.26 -7.58 -24.79
C LEU A 850 8.85 -8.06 -24.36
#